data_AF-A0A3M6V9B2-F1
#
_entry.id   AF-A0A3M6V9B2-F1
#
_cell.length_a   1.000
_cell.length_b   1.000
_cell.length_c   1.000
_cell.angle_alpha   90.00
_cell.angle_beta   90.00
_cell.angle_gamma   90.00
#
_symmetry.space_group_name_H-M   'P 1'
#
loop_
_entity.id
_entity.type
_entity.pdbx_description
1 polymer ?
#
loop_
_entity_poly.entity_id
_entity_poly.type
_entity_poly.pdbx_seq_one_letter_code
_entity_poly.pdbx_strand_id
1 'polypeptide(L)'
;MTDVLYASVKQDDLEDGIASRIFSPGPDYDERRVLIKKFVCLSFVITPYLVLFALFIGVGSPKSSTNNTFIHHNNVSLVTNQTQMDQICANQRLQKLELQRNVYYDSSLFSRSQRYAAVQQKGATLWFTGLSGSGKSTVGRALEKQLLQRRVHTYRLDGDNVRIGLNRDLGFSETDRAESVRRVGEMSALFSEAGVITLVALVSPFRARRDDVRELHKKMNIPFYEVFVDVSVSVAADRDVKGLYKRAMKGEIKDFTGISSPYEEPLNPEIHLNTSSQSLEDEVKMILDKLEAEGLLTGVTDLPRGYPGVAVADGGNAVATFPVLFPDQPHSSYPDNYDTLPCVLLRHEDVHWLQVIGEGWAAPLRGFMREGVYLQSLHFSSVLYDTDNLTDGQLALHKSTNFSEYSNEFVSKGQRVNMPVPIVLPINDAAKKIIGEFKQVVLVSPSGEELALLTDPEVYDHRKEERITRTFGAMDNGHPYVAEILKSGEYLLGGEIELLSRIKYNDDLDQYRLTPTELRKRFEEMGADVVLAFQTRNPTHAGHAYLMNNAREQLIAQGYKNPVLWLSPLGGWTKEDDVPLDVRVRQHEAILRDGMLNKESTVLAIWPSPMIYAGPREVQWHAKSRKNAGASFFVVGRDPAGIKRSDGDKDDIYAGDHGRFVLHMAPGMEDFNILSFSKVYYDVQDHKMKPMDSSRKQDFLSISGSRMRNMAREGLQKCEGDKIPAGWEDKPTCVPQGFMVKSGWDIMIDYYQNIDSSRWIPFATQFSKPVVDSTHFFSSEGTFGRTDYKLYFKNDKGEKISPWHDIPLHPTDSKDNSSYNFIVEIPKGIAHKMEVNKEARYNPIMQDTTHNGTRGRDYLYGVPFFNYGLFPQTWEDPSVKDEKGNGGDNDPLDVIEIGAKQLPMGSVSPVKILGSLELVDQGEVDHKILVISLSDKDVDKIDSVSDLQNVKPGVLDALVDWLKKYKIPEGKSENLFSQEKPTSAEAAIQIVADTHERWQKFKTGEISVKDKFWLN
;
A
#
# COMPACT_ATOMS: atom_id res chain seq x y z
N MET A 1 10.16 -38.61 -23.18
CA MET A 1 8.84 -39.18 -23.54
C MET A 1 7.92 -38.00 -23.75
N THR A 2 7.03 -38.06 -24.75
CA THR A 2 6.20 -36.93 -25.17
C THR A 2 4.84 -36.90 -24.47
N ASP A 3 4.01 -35.93 -24.85
CA ASP A 3 2.56 -35.85 -24.63
C ASP A 3 2.12 -35.04 -23.39
N VAL A 4 2.49 -33.76 -23.37
CA VAL A 4 1.78 -32.71 -22.61
C VAL A 4 0.66 -32.15 -23.50
N LEU A 5 -0.61 -32.42 -23.15
CA LEU A 5 -1.77 -31.94 -23.90
C LEU A 5 -2.10 -30.49 -23.56
N TYR A 6 -1.70 -29.57 -24.44
CA TYR A 6 -2.17 -28.19 -24.43
C TYR A 6 -3.58 -28.09 -25.00
N ALA A 7 -4.53 -27.60 -24.20
CA ALA A 7 -5.89 -27.30 -24.65
C ALA A 7 -6.00 -25.82 -25.08
N SER A 8 -5.83 -25.54 -26.37
CA SER A 8 -6.05 -24.20 -26.94
C SER A 8 -7.54 -23.94 -27.17
N VAL A 9 -8.13 -23.06 -26.35
CA VAL A 9 -9.49 -22.56 -26.60
C VAL A 9 -9.39 -21.40 -27.59
N LYS A 10 -9.62 -21.69 -28.87
CA LYS A 10 -10.03 -20.65 -29.85
C LYS A 10 -11.51 -20.35 -29.65
N GLN A 11 -11.86 -19.08 -29.64
CA GLN A 11 -13.23 -18.60 -29.50
C GLN A 11 -13.74 -18.10 -30.87
N ASP A 12 -14.29 -19.01 -31.66
CA ASP A 12 -15.09 -18.73 -32.85
C ASP A 12 -16.25 -19.73 -32.90
N ASP A 13 -17.33 -19.36 -33.59
CA ASP A 13 -18.53 -20.14 -33.94
C ASP A 13 -19.40 -20.73 -32.80
N LEU A 14 -20.58 -20.11 -32.60
CA LEU A 14 -21.73 -20.67 -31.86
C LEU A 14 -23.04 -20.39 -32.62
N GLU A 15 -23.40 -21.27 -33.55
CA GLU A 15 -24.77 -21.42 -34.08
C GLU A 15 -25.19 -22.90 -34.07
N ASP A 16 -26.46 -23.15 -33.72
CA ASP A 16 -27.31 -24.33 -33.90
C ASP A 16 -26.81 -25.79 -33.78
N GLY A 17 -27.63 -26.61 -33.10
CA GLY A 17 -28.06 -27.88 -33.73
C GLY A 17 -27.61 -29.23 -33.13
N ILE A 18 -28.15 -29.58 -31.95
CA ILE A 18 -28.55 -30.94 -31.51
C ILE A 18 -27.88 -32.16 -32.21
N ALA A 19 -27.00 -32.91 -31.50
CA ALA A 19 -27.06 -34.39 -31.46
C ALA A 19 -26.13 -35.02 -30.40
N SER A 20 -26.57 -36.13 -29.81
CA SER A 20 -25.88 -36.89 -28.77
C SER A 20 -24.73 -37.79 -29.27
N ARG A 21 -23.70 -38.00 -28.43
CA ARG A 21 -22.97 -39.28 -28.34
C ARG A 21 -22.17 -39.46 -27.03
N ILE A 22 -22.73 -40.29 -26.16
CA ILE A 22 -22.07 -41.29 -25.28
C ILE A 22 -20.64 -40.98 -24.81
N PHE A 23 -20.49 -40.59 -23.54
CA PHE A 23 -19.26 -40.87 -22.76
C PHE A 23 -19.38 -42.22 -22.05
N SER A 24 -18.29 -42.98 -22.00
CA SER A 24 -18.19 -44.24 -21.25
C SER A 24 -17.49 -44.00 -19.90
N PRO A 25 -18.05 -44.42 -18.75
CA PRO A 25 -17.43 -44.20 -17.46
C PRO A 25 -16.27 -45.18 -17.19
N GLY A 26 -15.10 -44.63 -16.84
CA GLY A 26 -13.99 -45.38 -16.24
C GLY A 26 -14.30 -45.86 -14.81
N PRO A 27 -13.50 -46.77 -14.25
CA PRO A 27 -13.97 -47.68 -13.21
C PRO A 27 -13.98 -47.14 -11.77
N ASP A 28 -15.05 -47.54 -11.08
CA ASP A 28 -15.15 -47.94 -9.66
C ASP A 28 -14.61 -46.99 -8.56
N TYR A 29 -15.52 -46.30 -7.85
CA TYR A 29 -15.17 -45.34 -6.80
C TYR A 29 -16.24 -45.04 -5.72
N ASP A 30 -17.24 -45.92 -5.46
CA ASP A 30 -18.39 -45.54 -4.60
C ASP A 30 -18.95 -46.60 -3.63
N GLU A 31 -18.16 -47.03 -2.64
CA GLU A 31 -18.71 -47.61 -1.38
C GLU A 31 -18.40 -46.75 -0.14
N ARG A 32 -17.17 -46.24 0.01
CA ARG A 32 -16.75 -45.51 1.22
C ARG A 32 -17.57 -44.24 1.48
N ARG A 33 -18.03 -43.52 0.44
CA ARG A 33 -18.82 -42.29 0.60
C ARG A 33 -20.22 -42.54 1.17
N VAL A 34 -20.85 -43.66 0.83
CA VAL A 34 -22.17 -44.04 1.38
C VAL A 34 -22.07 -44.37 2.87
N LEU A 35 -21.01 -45.08 3.29
CA LEU A 35 -20.77 -45.42 4.69
C LEU A 35 -20.48 -44.16 5.54
N ILE A 36 -19.64 -43.25 5.03
CA ILE A 36 -19.31 -41.98 5.70
C ILE A 36 -20.55 -41.10 5.85
N LYS A 37 -21.40 -40.96 4.81
CA LYS A 37 -22.67 -40.21 4.92
C LYS A 37 -23.58 -40.77 6.02
N LYS A 38 -23.69 -42.11 6.17
CA LYS A 38 -24.49 -42.72 7.25
C LYS A 38 -23.93 -42.40 8.64
N PHE A 39 -22.60 -42.46 8.82
CA PHE A 39 -21.97 -42.13 10.10
C PHE A 39 -22.15 -40.66 10.49
N VAL A 40 -21.97 -39.73 9.54
CA VAL A 40 -22.13 -38.29 9.78
C VAL A 40 -23.59 -37.93 10.10
N CYS A 41 -24.57 -38.47 9.39
CA CYS A 41 -25.98 -38.22 9.70
C CYS A 41 -26.39 -38.76 11.08
N LEU A 42 -25.78 -39.86 11.55
CA LEU A 42 -26.10 -40.43 12.87
C LEU A 42 -25.52 -39.59 14.03
N SER A 43 -24.31 -39.05 13.89
CA SER A 43 -23.68 -38.24 14.94
C SER A 43 -24.32 -36.86 15.11
N PHE A 44 -24.85 -36.25 14.05
CA PHE A 44 -25.62 -34.99 14.15
C PHE A 44 -26.95 -35.13 14.90
N VAL A 45 -27.55 -36.32 14.94
CA VAL A 45 -28.82 -36.57 15.65
C VAL A 45 -28.60 -36.90 17.13
N ILE A 46 -27.54 -37.64 17.47
CA ILE A 46 -27.34 -38.17 18.84
C ILE A 46 -26.64 -37.15 19.76
N THR A 47 -25.64 -36.43 19.25
CA THR A 47 -24.80 -35.53 20.06
C THR A 47 -25.57 -34.46 20.85
N PRO A 48 -26.60 -33.78 20.31
CA PRO A 48 -27.36 -32.76 21.05
C PRO A 48 -28.05 -33.29 22.32
N TYR A 49 -28.53 -34.54 22.30
CA TYR A 49 -29.24 -35.14 23.44
C TYR A 49 -28.28 -35.56 24.57
N LEU A 50 -27.06 -35.99 24.24
CA LEU A 50 -26.04 -36.33 25.24
C LEU A 50 -25.57 -35.08 26.02
N VAL A 51 -25.43 -33.93 25.35
CA VAL A 51 -25.09 -32.66 26.00
C VAL A 51 -26.22 -32.21 26.95
N LEU A 52 -27.48 -32.35 26.55
CA LEU A 52 -28.62 -32.05 27.41
C LEU A 52 -28.66 -32.92 28.68
N PHE A 53 -28.29 -34.19 28.57
CA PHE A 53 -28.28 -35.14 29.70
C PHE A 53 -27.14 -34.85 30.70
N ALA A 54 -25.98 -34.41 30.22
CA ALA A 54 -24.84 -34.03 31.06
C ALA A 54 -25.13 -32.79 31.93
N LEU A 55 -25.85 -31.80 31.38
CA LEU A 55 -26.16 -30.54 32.06
C LEU A 55 -27.09 -30.68 33.29
N PHE A 56 -27.84 -31.78 33.40
CA PHE A 56 -28.80 -31.98 34.50
C PHE A 56 -28.23 -32.69 35.75
N ILE A 57 -26.98 -33.13 35.73
CA ILE A 57 -26.37 -33.94 36.81
C ILE A 57 -25.31 -33.16 37.61
N GLY A 58 -24.84 -32.01 37.11
CA GLY A 58 -23.60 -31.37 37.56
C GLY A 58 -23.70 -30.06 38.36
N VAL A 59 -24.50 -29.98 39.45
CA VAL A 59 -24.45 -28.82 40.37
C VAL A 59 -24.40 -29.27 41.84
N GLY A 60 -23.18 -29.30 42.41
CA GLY A 60 -22.93 -29.53 43.84
C GLY A 60 -22.47 -28.25 44.56
N SER A 61 -22.76 -28.12 45.85
CA SER A 61 -22.49 -26.90 46.64
C SER A 61 -21.17 -26.93 47.42
N PRO A 62 -20.53 -25.77 47.60
CA PRO A 62 -19.90 -25.36 48.86
C PRO A 62 -20.45 -23.98 49.31
N LYS A 63 -20.74 -23.68 50.59
CA LYS A 63 -19.85 -23.61 51.78
C LYS A 63 -18.69 -22.61 51.61
N SER A 64 -18.38 -21.65 52.49
CA SER A 64 -19.01 -20.99 53.65
C SER A 64 -17.87 -20.33 54.46
N SER A 65 -17.99 -19.08 54.90
CA SER A 65 -17.20 -18.57 56.04
C SER A 65 -17.82 -17.30 56.68
N THR A 66 -16.99 -16.47 57.33
CA THR A 66 -17.28 -15.97 58.70
C THR A 66 -16.51 -14.68 59.03
N ASN A 67 -16.99 -13.71 59.82
CA ASN A 67 -18.33 -13.39 60.37
C ASN A 67 -18.55 -11.86 60.11
N ASN A 68 -19.18 -10.95 60.89
CA ASN A 68 -19.87 -10.87 62.18
C ASN A 68 -20.71 -9.55 62.16
N THR A 69 -21.63 -9.14 63.06
CA THR A 69 -22.06 -9.57 64.41
C THR A 69 -23.56 -9.20 64.59
N PHE A 70 -24.20 -9.59 65.70
CA PHE A 70 -25.61 -9.29 66.01
C PHE A 70 -25.84 -8.04 66.87
N ILE A 71 -26.99 -7.36 66.66
CA ILE A 71 -27.86 -6.80 67.72
C ILE A 71 -29.32 -7.10 67.36
N HIS A 72 -30.14 -7.48 68.35
CA HIS A 72 -31.59 -7.71 68.23
C HIS A 72 -32.39 -6.48 68.71
N HIS A 73 -33.53 -6.16 68.08
CA HIS A 73 -34.84 -6.08 68.78
C HIS A 73 -36.03 -5.96 67.81
N ASN A 74 -37.25 -6.02 68.37
CA ASN A 74 -38.46 -6.47 67.68
C ASN A 74 -39.31 -5.36 67.05
N ASN A 75 -40.06 -5.75 66.02
CA ASN A 75 -41.33 -5.22 65.50
C ASN A 75 -42.05 -4.11 66.31
N VAL A 76 -42.43 -3.02 65.63
CA VAL A 76 -43.82 -2.64 65.25
C VAL A 76 -43.82 -1.22 64.65
N SER A 77 -43.92 -1.09 63.31
CA SER A 77 -44.16 0.20 62.60
C SER A 77 -44.33 0.13 61.06
N LEU A 78 -44.54 -1.05 60.45
CA LEU A 78 -44.37 -1.23 58.99
C LEU A 78 -45.53 -0.78 58.07
N VAL A 79 -46.71 -0.42 58.60
CA VAL A 79 -47.91 -0.13 57.77
C VAL A 79 -48.06 1.36 57.43
N THR A 80 -47.50 2.28 58.22
CA THR A 80 -47.68 3.73 58.04
C THR A 80 -46.67 4.39 57.10
N ASN A 81 -45.44 3.87 57.01
CA ASN A 81 -44.38 4.51 56.23
C ASN A 81 -44.53 4.34 54.71
N GLN A 82 -45.17 3.26 54.26
CA GLN A 82 -45.23 2.92 52.83
C GLN A 82 -46.11 3.89 52.05
N THR A 83 -47.34 4.12 52.53
CA THR A 83 -48.29 5.10 51.94
C THR A 83 -47.73 6.52 51.91
N GLN A 84 -46.90 6.88 52.90
CA GLN A 84 -46.28 8.20 52.98
C GLN A 84 -45.12 8.35 51.98
N MET A 85 -44.29 7.32 51.79
CA MET A 85 -43.26 7.30 50.75
C MET A 85 -43.84 7.32 49.34
N ASP A 86 -44.90 6.57 49.07
CA ASP A 86 -45.55 6.55 47.75
C ASP A 86 -46.13 7.93 47.39
N GLN A 87 -46.72 8.64 48.36
CA GLN A 87 -47.19 10.03 48.17
C GLN A 87 -46.03 11.03 47.98
N ILE A 88 -44.92 10.89 48.70
CA ILE A 88 -43.73 11.73 48.52
C ILE A 88 -43.13 11.53 47.12
N CYS A 89 -43.00 10.28 46.68
CA CYS A 89 -42.51 9.93 45.33
C CYS A 89 -43.44 10.47 44.23
N ALA A 90 -44.76 10.37 44.39
CA ALA A 90 -45.73 10.92 43.45
C ALA A 90 -45.63 12.46 43.34
N ASN A 91 -45.56 13.16 44.47
CA ASN A 91 -45.44 14.62 44.50
C ASN A 91 -44.11 15.12 43.90
N GLN A 92 -42.98 14.45 44.21
CA GLN A 92 -41.69 14.77 43.57
C GLN A 92 -41.69 14.50 42.06
N ARG A 93 -42.52 13.56 41.58
CA ARG A 93 -42.65 13.25 40.15
C ARG A 93 -43.40 14.36 39.40
N LEU A 94 -44.47 14.89 39.99
CA LEU A 94 -45.19 16.07 39.48
C LEU A 94 -44.31 17.33 39.51
N GLN A 95 -43.58 17.57 40.61
CA GLN A 95 -42.68 18.71 40.75
C GLN A 95 -41.50 18.69 39.74
N LYS A 96 -41.18 17.53 39.15
CA LYS A 96 -40.18 17.37 38.06
C LYS A 96 -40.72 17.57 36.64
N LEU A 97 -42.04 17.74 36.47
CA LEU A 97 -42.70 18.06 35.20
C LEU A 97 -42.85 19.57 34.97
N GLU A 98 -43.00 20.37 36.04
CA GLU A 98 -43.13 21.84 35.93
C GLU A 98 -41.80 22.60 35.88
N LEU A 99 -40.67 21.91 36.07
CA LEU A 99 -39.33 22.51 35.98
C LEU A 99 -39.00 22.91 34.53
N GLN A 100 -38.96 24.23 34.25
CA GLN A 100 -38.25 24.76 33.08
C GLN A 100 -36.79 24.30 33.14
N ARG A 101 -36.37 23.50 32.15
CA ARG A 101 -35.00 22.98 32.07
C ARG A 101 -34.23 23.76 31.01
N ASN A 102 -33.15 24.43 31.44
CA ASN A 102 -32.15 24.99 30.54
C ASN A 102 -31.28 23.86 29.97
N VAL A 103 -31.86 23.04 29.08
CA VAL A 103 -31.13 22.01 28.34
C VAL A 103 -30.67 22.61 27.02
N TYR A 104 -29.36 22.69 26.83
CA TYR A 104 -28.78 23.01 25.53
C TYR A 104 -28.69 21.72 24.72
N TYR A 105 -29.18 21.74 23.48
CA TYR A 105 -29.01 20.64 22.55
C TYR A 105 -27.60 20.72 21.96
N ASP A 106 -26.73 19.80 22.37
CA ASP A 106 -25.38 19.70 21.80
C ASP A 106 -25.46 19.10 20.38
N SER A 107 -25.01 19.86 19.39
CA SER A 107 -25.14 19.51 17.98
C SER A 107 -23.99 18.61 17.56
N SER A 108 -24.30 17.35 17.20
CA SER A 108 -23.33 16.41 16.65
C SER A 108 -22.55 17.02 15.47
N LEU A 109 -21.24 16.74 15.42
CA LEU A 109 -20.33 17.12 14.32
C LEU A 109 -20.80 16.60 12.96
N PHE A 110 -21.67 15.58 12.92
CA PHE A 110 -22.22 15.01 11.68
C PHE A 110 -23.72 15.27 11.55
N SER A 111 -24.07 15.96 10.47
CA SER A 111 -25.46 16.19 10.06
C SER A 111 -26.21 14.87 9.82
N ARG A 112 -27.55 14.91 9.90
CA ARG A 112 -28.40 13.74 9.61
C ARG A 112 -28.15 13.17 8.21
N SER A 113 -27.93 14.02 7.21
CA SER A 113 -27.64 13.59 5.84
C SER A 113 -26.34 12.80 5.75
N GLN A 114 -25.27 13.25 6.42
CA GLN A 114 -24.02 12.50 6.53
C GLN A 114 -24.23 11.15 7.24
N ARG A 115 -24.97 11.13 8.36
CA ARG A 115 -25.25 9.90 9.12
C ARG A 115 -26.07 8.88 8.32
N TYR A 116 -27.14 9.32 7.65
CA TYR A 116 -27.96 8.46 6.78
C TYR A 116 -27.19 7.96 5.55
N ALA A 117 -26.33 8.81 4.96
CA ALA A 117 -25.49 8.40 3.85
C ALA A 117 -24.46 7.34 4.27
N ALA A 118 -23.86 7.46 5.45
CA ALA A 118 -22.86 6.53 6.01
C ALA A 118 -23.41 5.10 6.21
N VAL A 119 -24.70 4.95 6.55
CA VAL A 119 -25.39 3.65 6.63
C VAL A 119 -26.11 3.25 5.33
N GLN A 120 -26.00 4.06 4.28
CA GLN A 120 -26.71 3.91 2.99
C GLN A 120 -28.24 3.78 3.06
N GLN A 121 -28.87 4.23 4.16
CA GLN A 121 -30.32 4.12 4.39
C GLN A 121 -30.87 5.33 5.16
N LYS A 122 -32.19 5.54 5.11
CA LYS A 122 -32.89 6.52 5.95
C LYS A 122 -33.52 5.82 7.15
N GLY A 123 -33.35 6.38 8.34
CA GLY A 123 -34.09 5.92 9.51
C GLY A 123 -35.55 6.38 9.46
N ALA A 124 -36.45 5.51 9.94
CA ALA A 124 -37.90 5.67 9.91
C ALA A 124 -38.54 4.85 11.04
N THR A 125 -39.69 5.28 11.55
CA THR A 125 -40.48 4.50 12.52
C THR A 125 -41.70 3.88 11.87
N LEU A 126 -41.84 2.57 12.01
CA LEU A 126 -43.05 1.82 11.65
C LEU A 126 -43.79 1.48 12.94
N TRP A 127 -44.92 2.14 13.16
CA TRP A 127 -45.71 2.03 14.37
C TRP A 127 -46.86 1.03 14.19
N PHE A 128 -46.61 -0.22 14.55
CA PHE A 128 -47.61 -1.29 14.50
C PHE A 128 -48.61 -1.12 15.66
N THR A 129 -49.87 -0.85 15.31
CA THR A 129 -51.00 -0.71 16.25
C THR A 129 -52.11 -1.71 15.95
N GLY A 130 -52.98 -2.00 16.92
CA GLY A 130 -54.05 -3.01 16.81
C GLY A 130 -54.38 -3.69 18.14
N LEU A 131 -55.39 -4.56 18.15
CA LEU A 131 -55.80 -5.36 19.32
C LEU A 131 -54.71 -6.33 19.83
N SER A 132 -54.82 -6.79 21.07
CA SER A 132 -53.97 -7.90 21.55
C SER A 132 -54.20 -9.13 20.67
N GLY A 133 -53.15 -9.87 20.30
CA GLY A 133 -53.28 -11.01 19.37
C GLY A 133 -53.55 -10.65 17.89
N SER A 134 -53.56 -9.36 17.50
CA SER A 134 -53.85 -8.97 16.11
C SER A 134 -52.79 -9.36 15.08
N GLY A 135 -51.57 -9.72 15.50
CA GLY A 135 -50.48 -10.15 14.61
C GLY A 135 -49.22 -9.27 14.64
N LYS A 136 -49.26 -8.07 15.24
CA LYS A 136 -48.14 -7.09 15.27
C LYS A 136 -46.75 -7.69 15.49
N SER A 137 -46.54 -8.43 16.58
CA SER A 137 -45.24 -9.01 16.91
C SER A 137 -44.89 -10.27 16.08
N THR A 138 -45.77 -10.72 15.19
CA THR A 138 -45.49 -11.71 14.15
C THR A 138 -44.98 -10.99 12.89
N VAL A 139 -45.76 -10.03 12.37
CA VAL A 139 -45.38 -9.20 11.20
C VAL A 139 -44.07 -8.47 11.45
N GLY A 140 -43.95 -7.81 12.60
CA GLY A 140 -42.74 -7.09 13.00
C GLY A 140 -41.50 -7.99 13.10
N ARG A 141 -41.63 -9.27 13.49
CA ARG A 141 -40.50 -10.23 13.51
C ARG A 141 -40.16 -10.74 12.11
N ALA A 142 -41.16 -10.98 11.27
CA ALA A 142 -40.96 -11.43 9.90
C ALA A 142 -40.32 -10.32 9.02
N LEU A 143 -40.74 -9.07 9.22
CA LEU A 143 -40.13 -7.89 8.61
C LEU A 143 -38.71 -7.63 9.16
N GLU A 144 -38.51 -7.68 10.49
CA GLU A 144 -37.18 -7.58 11.12
C GLU A 144 -36.20 -8.58 10.50
N LYS A 145 -36.62 -9.83 10.31
CA LYS A 145 -35.83 -10.85 9.61
C LYS A 145 -35.52 -10.45 8.16
N GLN A 146 -36.51 -10.03 7.37
CA GLN A 146 -36.30 -9.67 5.95
C GLN A 146 -35.37 -8.45 5.79
N LEU A 147 -35.52 -7.43 6.62
CA LEU A 147 -34.66 -6.24 6.59
C LEU A 147 -33.23 -6.59 6.98
N LEU A 148 -33.01 -7.37 8.04
CA LEU A 148 -31.68 -7.83 8.44
C LEU A 148 -31.05 -8.76 7.39
N GLN A 149 -31.82 -9.60 6.70
CA GLN A 149 -31.33 -10.39 5.55
C GLN A 149 -30.91 -9.53 4.36
N ARG A 150 -31.49 -8.32 4.19
CA ARG A 150 -31.06 -7.29 3.24
C ARG A 150 -29.93 -6.37 3.78
N ARG A 151 -29.33 -6.69 4.94
CA ARG A 151 -28.34 -5.88 5.69
C ARG A 151 -28.84 -4.50 6.17
N VAL A 152 -30.15 -4.27 6.20
CA VAL A 152 -30.75 -2.98 6.61
C VAL A 152 -30.75 -2.86 8.14
N HIS A 153 -30.11 -1.83 8.68
CA HIS A 153 -30.05 -1.54 10.12
C HIS A 153 -31.46 -1.31 10.67
N THR A 154 -31.92 -2.24 11.49
CA THR A 154 -33.31 -2.36 11.95
C THR A 154 -33.34 -2.75 13.43
N TYR A 155 -34.29 -2.22 14.21
CA TYR A 155 -34.46 -2.61 15.62
C TYR A 155 -35.93 -2.59 16.04
N ARG A 156 -36.40 -3.61 16.79
CA ARG A 156 -37.80 -3.72 17.22
C ARG A 156 -38.01 -3.38 18.69
N LEU A 157 -38.83 -2.35 18.94
CA LEU A 157 -39.32 -1.95 20.26
C LEU A 157 -40.70 -2.58 20.49
N ASP A 158 -40.74 -3.67 21.26
CA ASP A 158 -41.95 -4.46 21.53
C ASP A 158 -42.44 -4.23 22.96
N GLY A 159 -43.74 -4.29 23.19
CA GLY A 159 -44.31 -4.23 24.54
C GLY A 159 -43.68 -5.22 25.53
N ASP A 160 -43.20 -6.37 25.04
CA ASP A 160 -42.49 -7.36 25.88
C ASP A 160 -41.04 -6.96 26.22
N ASN A 161 -40.29 -6.25 25.35
CA ASN A 161 -38.89 -5.88 25.61
C ASN A 161 -38.71 -4.51 26.28
N VAL A 162 -39.60 -3.54 26.02
CA VAL A 162 -39.53 -2.23 26.69
C VAL A 162 -39.98 -2.32 28.16
N ARG A 163 -40.95 -3.18 28.48
CA ARG A 163 -41.49 -3.35 29.85
C ARG A 163 -40.52 -3.97 30.85
N ILE A 164 -39.51 -4.71 30.42
CA ILE A 164 -38.47 -5.23 31.34
C ILE A 164 -37.38 -4.20 31.66
N GLY A 165 -37.28 -3.13 30.86
CA GLY A 165 -36.26 -2.07 31.00
C GLY A 165 -36.88 -0.68 31.17
N LEU A 166 -36.94 0.09 30.08
CA LEU A 166 -37.35 1.50 30.04
C LEU A 166 -38.72 1.79 30.68
N ASN A 167 -39.66 0.84 30.61
CA ASN A 167 -41.04 1.01 31.10
C ASN A 167 -41.36 0.07 32.28
N ARG A 168 -40.35 -0.42 33.02
CA ARG A 168 -40.52 -1.33 34.17
C ARG A 168 -41.26 -0.73 35.37
N ASP A 169 -41.34 0.60 35.43
CA ASP A 169 -42.05 1.39 36.45
C ASP A 169 -43.50 1.73 36.04
N LEU A 170 -43.97 1.25 34.88
CA LEU A 170 -45.29 1.57 34.33
C LEU A 170 -46.23 0.36 34.40
N GLY A 171 -47.38 0.56 35.03
CA GLY A 171 -48.40 -0.47 35.18
C GLY A 171 -49.26 -0.70 33.93
N PHE A 172 -50.56 -0.74 34.16
CA PHE A 172 -51.59 -0.98 33.15
C PHE A 172 -52.73 0.04 33.21
N SER A 173 -52.62 1.12 33.98
CA SER A 173 -53.61 2.21 33.95
C SER A 173 -53.59 2.96 32.62
N GLU A 174 -54.59 3.81 32.36
CA GLU A 174 -54.63 4.66 31.17
C GLU A 174 -53.42 5.62 31.10
N THR A 175 -53.06 6.22 32.24
CA THR A 175 -51.90 7.12 32.36
C THR A 175 -50.57 6.39 32.17
N ASP A 176 -50.43 5.17 32.71
CA ASP A 176 -49.26 4.30 32.44
C ASP A 176 -49.13 3.96 30.95
N ARG A 177 -50.25 3.69 30.28
CA ARG A 177 -50.27 3.38 28.84
C ARG A 177 -49.91 4.61 28.00
N ALA A 178 -50.39 5.79 28.38
CA ALA A 178 -50.06 7.05 27.72
C ALA A 178 -48.55 7.37 27.84
N GLU A 179 -47.98 7.29 29.06
CA GLU A 179 -46.54 7.48 29.27
C GLU A 179 -45.70 6.37 28.61
N SER A 180 -46.20 5.13 28.59
CA SER A 180 -45.54 4.03 27.88
C SER A 180 -45.49 4.25 26.37
N VAL A 181 -46.54 4.82 25.77
CA VAL A 181 -46.56 5.20 24.35
C VAL A 181 -45.61 6.38 24.11
N ARG A 182 -45.66 7.42 24.95
CA ARG A 182 -44.78 8.60 24.82
C ARG A 182 -43.30 8.20 24.88
N ARG A 183 -42.86 7.47 25.92
CA ARG A 183 -41.45 7.02 26.06
C ARG A 183 -40.96 6.22 24.86
N VAL A 184 -41.80 5.36 24.29
CA VAL A 184 -41.43 4.55 23.12
C VAL A 184 -41.40 5.39 21.84
N GLY A 185 -42.27 6.40 21.70
CA GLY A 185 -42.22 7.36 20.59
C GLY A 185 -40.97 8.24 20.61
N GLU A 186 -40.55 8.70 21.80
CA GLU A 186 -39.29 9.44 21.97
C GLU A 186 -38.09 8.56 21.63
N MET A 187 -38.09 7.31 22.11
CA MET A 187 -37.03 6.34 21.81
C MET A 187 -36.99 5.98 20.32
N SER A 188 -38.14 5.76 19.67
CA SER A 188 -38.18 5.42 18.24
C SER A 188 -37.75 6.58 17.35
N ALA A 189 -38.06 7.81 17.74
CA ALA A 189 -37.56 9.00 17.07
C ALA A 189 -36.03 9.11 17.18
N LEU A 190 -35.43 8.83 18.35
CA LEU A 190 -33.97 8.83 18.51
C LEU A 190 -33.27 7.73 17.70
N PHE A 191 -33.79 6.50 17.68
CA PHE A 191 -33.25 5.42 16.83
C PHE A 191 -33.39 5.74 15.33
N SER A 192 -34.52 6.32 14.92
CA SER A 192 -34.76 6.72 13.53
C SER A 192 -33.85 7.90 13.12
N GLU A 193 -33.69 8.91 13.97
CA GLU A 193 -32.75 10.02 13.76
C GLU A 193 -31.30 9.52 13.61
N ALA A 194 -30.94 8.39 14.22
CA ALA A 194 -29.64 7.73 14.06
C ALA A 194 -29.52 6.88 12.77
N GLY A 195 -30.57 6.76 11.95
CA GLY A 195 -30.57 6.03 10.69
C GLY A 195 -31.24 4.65 10.73
N VAL A 196 -31.73 4.21 11.90
CA VAL A 196 -32.30 2.85 12.09
C VAL A 196 -33.77 2.79 11.66
N ILE A 197 -34.16 1.74 10.94
CA ILE A 197 -35.58 1.42 10.73
C ILE A 197 -36.14 0.82 12.02
N THR A 198 -36.95 1.59 12.73
CA THR A 198 -37.44 1.23 14.07
C THR A 198 -38.85 0.65 13.99
N LEU A 199 -39.00 -0.61 14.40
CA LEU A 199 -40.27 -1.33 14.37
C LEU A 199 -40.92 -1.28 15.75
N VAL A 200 -41.98 -0.50 15.94
CA VAL A 200 -42.66 -0.39 17.25
C VAL A 200 -43.89 -1.31 17.28
N ALA A 201 -43.89 -2.30 18.16
CA ALA A 201 -45.01 -3.24 18.32
C ALA A 201 -45.73 -3.02 19.67
N LEU A 202 -46.74 -2.15 19.67
CA LEU A 202 -47.54 -1.80 20.86
C LEU A 202 -49.04 -1.92 20.59
N VAL A 203 -49.84 -2.15 21.63
CA VAL A 203 -51.31 -2.07 21.52
C VAL A 203 -51.78 -0.64 21.25
N SER A 204 -51.09 0.36 21.85
CA SER A 204 -51.27 1.81 21.61
C SER A 204 -52.73 2.25 21.32
N PRO A 205 -53.69 1.96 22.22
CA PRO A 205 -55.10 1.88 21.86
C PRO A 205 -55.78 3.21 21.54
N PHE A 206 -55.25 4.35 22.00
CA PHE A 206 -55.88 5.66 21.85
C PHE A 206 -55.24 6.43 20.68
N ARG A 207 -56.04 6.93 19.73
CA ARG A 207 -55.59 7.71 18.56
C ARG A 207 -54.75 8.89 19.00
N ALA A 208 -55.29 9.71 19.90
CA ALA A 208 -54.63 10.92 20.39
C ALA A 208 -53.26 10.68 21.04
N ARG A 209 -52.91 9.44 21.44
CA ARG A 209 -51.56 9.10 21.95
C ARG A 209 -50.61 8.64 20.84
N ARG A 210 -51.13 8.13 19.72
CA ARG A 210 -50.37 7.83 18.49
C ARG A 210 -50.15 9.10 17.67
N ASP A 211 -51.15 9.99 17.61
CA ASP A 211 -51.08 11.30 16.97
C ASP A 211 -49.97 12.19 17.59
N ASP A 212 -49.81 12.18 18.92
CA ASP A 212 -48.69 12.85 19.61
C ASP A 212 -47.32 12.34 19.11
N VAL A 213 -47.17 11.03 18.92
CA VAL A 213 -45.91 10.42 18.45
C VAL A 213 -45.67 10.72 16.97
N ARG A 214 -46.73 10.68 16.15
CA ARG A 214 -46.71 11.09 14.74
C ARG A 214 -46.26 12.54 14.58
N GLU A 215 -46.80 13.45 15.40
CA GLU A 215 -46.43 14.87 15.42
C GLU A 215 -45.01 15.11 15.95
N LEU A 216 -44.51 14.29 16.89
CA LEU A 216 -43.10 14.31 17.31
C LEU A 216 -42.15 13.97 16.14
N HIS A 217 -42.39 12.86 15.44
CA HIS A 217 -41.56 12.44 14.30
C HIS A 217 -41.61 13.48 13.18
N LYS A 218 -42.80 14.04 12.89
CA LYS A 218 -42.98 15.15 11.94
C LYS A 218 -42.19 16.40 12.34
N LYS A 219 -42.19 16.81 13.61
CA LYS A 219 -41.38 17.95 14.12
C LYS A 219 -39.88 17.72 13.98
N MET A 220 -39.42 16.47 14.15
CA MET A 220 -38.03 16.09 13.90
C MET A 220 -37.72 15.89 12.40
N ASN A 221 -38.72 15.93 11.51
CA ASN A 221 -38.62 15.57 10.10
C ASN A 221 -38.06 14.14 9.91
N ILE A 222 -38.70 13.19 10.58
CA ILE A 222 -38.44 11.74 10.52
C ILE A 222 -39.67 11.05 9.90
N PRO A 223 -39.50 10.15 8.92
CA PRO A 223 -40.60 9.36 8.38
C PRO A 223 -41.27 8.47 9.45
N PHE A 224 -42.60 8.53 9.51
CA PHE A 224 -43.42 7.77 10.46
C PHE A 224 -44.59 7.13 9.70
N TYR A 225 -44.72 5.81 9.83
CA TYR A 225 -45.75 5.00 9.16
C TYR A 225 -46.56 4.26 10.21
N GLU A 226 -47.83 4.62 10.39
CA GLU A 226 -48.76 3.90 11.25
C GLU A 226 -49.24 2.65 10.52
N VAL A 227 -48.85 1.48 11.04
CA VAL A 227 -49.21 0.18 10.49
C VAL A 227 -50.40 -0.35 11.29
N PHE A 228 -51.61 -0.20 10.74
CA PHE A 228 -52.81 -0.75 11.37
C PHE A 228 -52.88 -2.25 11.10
N VAL A 229 -52.64 -3.05 12.14
CA VAL A 229 -52.73 -4.51 12.11
C VAL A 229 -54.12 -4.91 12.61
N ASP A 230 -55.04 -4.98 11.65
CA ASP A 230 -56.48 -5.07 11.81
C ASP A 230 -56.98 -6.52 11.88
N VAL A 231 -57.85 -6.76 12.87
CA VAL A 231 -58.72 -7.93 13.05
C VAL A 231 -59.88 -7.52 13.96
N SER A 232 -61.03 -8.20 13.83
CA SER A 232 -62.13 -8.05 14.79
C SER A 232 -61.74 -8.54 16.20
N VAL A 233 -62.43 -8.03 17.22
CA VAL A 233 -62.31 -8.52 18.61
C VAL A 233 -62.58 -10.02 18.71
N SER A 234 -63.50 -10.58 17.91
CA SER A 234 -63.75 -12.02 17.87
C SER A 234 -62.52 -12.80 17.40
N VAL A 235 -61.96 -12.47 16.23
CA VAL A 235 -60.76 -13.15 15.70
C VAL A 235 -59.56 -13.00 16.65
N ALA A 236 -59.42 -11.87 17.32
CA ALA A 236 -58.39 -11.67 18.34
C ALA A 236 -58.60 -12.55 19.60
N ALA A 237 -59.85 -12.71 20.05
CA ALA A 237 -60.24 -13.53 21.20
C ALA A 237 -60.26 -15.04 20.89
N ASP A 238 -60.49 -15.43 19.65
CA ASP A 238 -60.39 -16.83 19.18
C ASP A 238 -58.91 -17.26 19.14
N ARG A 239 -58.02 -16.36 18.67
CA ARG A 239 -56.55 -16.58 18.66
C ARG A 239 -55.96 -16.69 20.07
N ASP A 240 -56.40 -15.84 21.01
CA ASP A 240 -55.95 -15.68 22.41
C ASP A 240 -54.53 -16.18 22.76
N VAL A 241 -53.52 -15.73 21.98
CA VAL A 241 -52.16 -16.29 21.95
C VAL A 241 -51.43 -16.25 23.31
N LYS A 242 -51.83 -15.35 24.20
CA LYS A 242 -51.27 -15.19 25.57
C LYS A 242 -52.26 -15.56 26.68
N GLY A 243 -53.42 -16.14 26.37
CA GLY A 243 -54.46 -16.49 27.35
C GLY A 243 -55.06 -15.27 28.08
N LEU A 244 -55.04 -14.10 27.45
CA LEU A 244 -55.42 -12.82 28.05
C LEU A 244 -56.91 -12.52 27.86
N TYR A 245 -57.50 -12.86 26.71
CA TYR A 245 -58.94 -12.65 26.46
C TYR A 245 -59.79 -13.52 27.39
N LYS A 246 -59.44 -14.80 27.54
CA LYS A 246 -60.12 -15.71 28.48
C LYS A 246 -60.05 -15.26 29.94
N ARG A 247 -59.06 -14.44 30.30
CA ARG A 247 -58.89 -13.87 31.65
C ARG A 247 -59.57 -12.51 31.80
N ALA A 248 -59.53 -11.66 30.78
CA ALA A 248 -60.29 -10.41 30.71
C ALA A 248 -61.80 -10.65 30.75
N MET A 249 -62.31 -11.64 30.01
CA MET A 249 -63.73 -12.03 30.00
C MET A 249 -64.21 -12.59 31.36
N LYS A 250 -63.30 -13.11 32.19
CA LYS A 250 -63.57 -13.52 33.59
C LYS A 250 -63.46 -12.37 34.61
N GLY A 251 -63.07 -11.17 34.18
CA GLY A 251 -62.79 -10.03 35.06
C GLY A 251 -61.46 -10.12 35.81
N GLU A 252 -60.59 -11.11 35.51
CA GLU A 252 -59.26 -11.23 36.13
C GLU A 252 -58.29 -10.12 35.68
N ILE A 253 -58.53 -9.54 34.49
CA ILE A 253 -57.74 -8.44 33.92
C ILE A 253 -58.68 -7.27 33.69
N LYS A 254 -58.48 -6.19 34.46
CA LYS A 254 -59.22 -4.94 34.33
C LYS A 254 -58.70 -4.12 33.14
N ASP A 255 -59.57 -3.25 32.63
CA ASP A 255 -59.26 -2.24 31.60
C ASP A 255 -58.63 -2.82 30.33
N PHE A 256 -58.99 -4.04 29.94
CA PHE A 256 -58.37 -4.75 28.82
C PHE A 256 -58.88 -4.21 27.48
N THR A 257 -57.97 -3.75 26.62
CA THR A 257 -58.28 -3.18 25.30
C THR A 257 -59.07 -4.17 24.44
N GLY A 258 -60.23 -3.73 23.94
CA GLY A 258 -61.16 -4.52 23.14
C GLY A 258 -62.22 -5.27 23.96
N ILE A 259 -62.18 -5.24 25.30
CA ILE A 259 -63.16 -5.90 26.19
C ILE A 259 -63.72 -4.92 27.23
N SER A 260 -62.85 -4.29 28.03
CA SER A 260 -63.21 -3.35 29.10
C SER A 260 -62.52 -1.98 29.01
N SER A 261 -61.61 -1.81 28.04
CA SER A 261 -61.09 -0.53 27.55
C SER A 261 -61.35 -0.45 26.04
N PRO A 262 -61.66 0.73 25.47
CA PRO A 262 -61.78 0.86 24.02
C PRO A 262 -60.45 0.59 23.31
N TYR A 263 -60.55 0.28 22.01
CA TYR A 263 -59.49 0.45 21.02
C TYR A 263 -60.01 1.46 20.00
N GLU A 264 -59.23 2.48 19.69
CA GLU A 264 -59.55 3.48 18.67
C GLU A 264 -58.75 3.21 17.40
N GLU A 265 -59.46 2.79 16.36
CA GLU A 265 -58.89 2.46 15.05
C GLU A 265 -58.23 3.69 14.39
N PRO A 266 -57.07 3.55 13.73
CA PRO A 266 -56.47 4.61 12.93
C PRO A 266 -57.41 5.06 11.82
N LEU A 267 -57.61 6.38 11.68
CA LEU A 267 -58.47 6.92 10.62
C LEU A 267 -57.77 7.00 9.25
N ASN A 268 -56.44 7.19 9.26
CA ASN A 268 -55.62 7.31 8.05
C ASN A 268 -54.24 6.64 8.29
N PRO A 269 -54.16 5.31 8.47
CA PRO A 269 -52.89 4.61 8.60
C PRO A 269 -52.16 4.58 7.24
N GLU A 270 -50.84 4.79 7.23
CA GLU A 270 -50.03 4.68 6.01
C GLU A 270 -49.99 3.25 5.45
N ILE A 271 -50.19 2.24 6.30
CA ILE A 271 -50.24 0.83 5.93
C ILE A 271 -51.37 0.16 6.72
N HIS A 272 -52.32 -0.47 6.03
CA HIS A 272 -53.42 -1.23 6.62
C HIS A 272 -53.26 -2.71 6.26
N LEU A 273 -53.21 -3.58 7.27
CA LEU A 273 -53.04 -5.03 7.12
C LEU A 273 -54.22 -5.75 7.76
N ASN A 274 -54.98 -6.50 6.97
CA ASN A 274 -56.06 -7.36 7.44
C ASN A 274 -55.55 -8.80 7.62
N THR A 275 -55.01 -9.08 8.80
CA THR A 275 -54.38 -10.38 9.08
C THR A 275 -55.37 -11.55 9.23
N SER A 276 -56.67 -11.30 9.01
CA SER A 276 -57.68 -12.36 8.91
C SER A 276 -57.84 -12.91 7.50
N SER A 277 -57.34 -12.20 6.47
CA SER A 277 -57.52 -12.54 5.05
C SER A 277 -56.25 -12.49 4.20
N GLN A 278 -55.09 -12.15 4.77
CA GLN A 278 -53.80 -12.05 4.08
C GLN A 278 -52.81 -13.12 4.58
N SER A 279 -51.76 -13.39 3.80
CA SER A 279 -50.61 -14.18 4.28
C SER A 279 -49.57 -13.28 4.95
N LEU A 280 -48.75 -13.87 5.84
CA LEU A 280 -47.65 -13.15 6.50
C LEU A 280 -46.61 -12.66 5.48
N GLU A 281 -46.42 -13.41 4.41
CA GLU A 281 -45.57 -13.08 3.27
C GLU A 281 -46.10 -11.85 2.52
N ASP A 282 -47.41 -11.77 2.24
CA ASP A 282 -48.05 -10.59 1.62
C ASP A 282 -47.99 -9.36 2.54
N GLU A 283 -48.29 -9.54 3.82
CA GLU A 283 -48.24 -8.48 4.85
C GLU A 283 -46.84 -7.84 4.92
N VAL A 284 -45.78 -8.66 4.94
CA VAL A 284 -44.40 -8.19 4.95
C VAL A 284 -44.00 -7.59 3.60
N LYS A 285 -44.47 -8.16 2.47
CA LYS A 285 -44.21 -7.60 1.14
C LYS A 285 -44.82 -6.20 0.99
N MET A 286 -46.07 -5.99 1.40
CA MET A 286 -46.73 -4.68 1.35
C MET A 286 -45.94 -3.60 2.10
N ILE A 287 -45.33 -3.95 3.25
CA ILE A 287 -44.46 -3.02 3.98
C ILE A 287 -43.16 -2.78 3.21
N LEU A 288 -42.48 -3.83 2.74
CA LEU A 288 -41.23 -3.68 1.99
C LEU A 288 -41.40 -2.84 0.72
N ASP A 289 -42.44 -3.11 -0.07
CA ASP A 289 -42.81 -2.33 -1.25
C ASP A 289 -43.00 -0.84 -0.92
N LYS A 290 -43.64 -0.54 0.23
CA LYS A 290 -43.84 0.84 0.70
C LYS A 290 -42.52 1.48 1.14
N LEU A 291 -41.64 0.78 1.86
CA LEU A 291 -40.33 1.31 2.26
C LEU A 291 -39.40 1.55 1.06
N GLU A 292 -39.53 0.73 0.02
CA GLU A 292 -38.76 0.83 -1.22
C GLU A 292 -39.26 2.00 -2.10
N ALA A 293 -40.59 2.15 -2.26
CA ALA A 293 -41.21 3.26 -2.98
C ALA A 293 -41.00 4.65 -2.32
N GLU A 294 -40.91 4.70 -0.99
CA GLU A 294 -40.57 5.91 -0.23
C GLU A 294 -39.05 6.19 -0.21
N GLY A 295 -38.24 5.30 -0.81
CA GLY A 295 -36.79 5.43 -0.86
C GLY A 295 -36.13 5.38 0.53
N LEU A 296 -36.65 4.60 1.47
CA LEU A 296 -36.07 4.50 2.83
C LEU A 296 -34.92 3.48 2.89
N LEU A 297 -34.99 2.48 2.01
CA LEU A 297 -33.93 1.48 1.78
C LEU A 297 -32.76 2.05 0.94
N THR A 298 -32.68 3.38 0.78
CA THR A 298 -31.58 4.10 0.13
C THR A 298 -31.19 5.33 0.95
N GLY A 299 -29.92 5.75 0.84
CA GLY A 299 -29.38 6.93 1.52
C GLY A 299 -29.97 8.24 1.02
N VAL A 300 -29.31 9.37 1.33
CA VAL A 300 -29.73 10.68 0.81
C VAL A 300 -29.68 10.73 -0.73
N THR A 301 -30.63 11.44 -1.35
CA THR A 301 -30.68 11.61 -2.82
C THR A 301 -29.53 12.46 -3.34
N ASP A 302 -29.15 13.46 -2.56
CA ASP A 302 -28.07 14.40 -2.83
C ASP A 302 -27.03 14.22 -1.72
N LEU A 303 -25.84 13.77 -2.11
CA LEU A 303 -24.76 13.53 -1.16
C LEU A 303 -24.27 14.88 -0.59
N PRO A 304 -24.03 15.01 0.73
CA PRO A 304 -23.46 16.23 1.28
C PRO A 304 -22.08 16.52 0.68
N ARG A 305 -21.71 17.80 0.54
CA ARG A 305 -20.36 18.18 0.09
C ARG A 305 -19.31 17.50 0.97
N GLY A 306 -18.33 16.84 0.35
CA GLY A 306 -17.34 16.01 1.02
C GLY A 306 -17.73 14.53 1.22
N TYR A 307 -18.83 14.05 0.61
CA TYR A 307 -19.32 12.68 0.81
C TYR A 307 -19.59 11.94 -0.52
N PRO A 308 -19.02 10.73 -0.73
CA PRO A 308 -17.61 10.39 -0.63
C PRO A 308 -16.93 10.67 -2.00
N GLY A 309 -16.82 11.95 -2.38
CA GLY A 309 -16.11 12.36 -3.60
C GLY A 309 -14.61 12.04 -3.61
N VAL A 310 -14.08 11.71 -2.42
CA VAL A 310 -12.70 11.33 -2.15
C VAL A 310 -12.76 10.01 -1.37
N ALA A 311 -12.12 8.93 -1.83
CA ALA A 311 -12.23 7.64 -1.16
C ALA A 311 -11.53 7.63 0.21
N VAL A 312 -12.02 6.80 1.12
CA VAL A 312 -11.36 6.49 2.39
C VAL A 312 -10.13 5.61 2.13
N ALA A 313 -9.02 5.88 2.81
CA ALA A 313 -7.82 5.05 2.73
C ALA A 313 -8.04 3.69 3.43
N ASP A 314 -7.36 2.66 2.97
CA ASP A 314 -7.40 1.33 3.59
C ASP A 314 -6.84 1.40 5.02
N GLY A 315 -7.64 0.94 6.00
CA GLY A 315 -7.33 1.05 7.42
C GLY A 315 -8.50 1.48 8.32
N GLY A 316 -9.69 1.72 7.76
CA GLY A 316 -10.90 2.09 8.51
C GLY A 316 -11.11 3.61 8.56
N ASN A 317 -11.58 4.16 9.69
CA ASN A 317 -11.72 5.61 9.89
C ASN A 317 -10.36 6.36 10.03
N ALA A 318 -9.29 5.76 9.51
CA ALA A 318 -7.91 6.20 9.63
C ALA A 318 -7.61 7.56 8.98
N VAL A 319 -8.55 8.22 8.28
CA VAL A 319 -8.34 9.58 7.75
C VAL A 319 -7.94 10.57 8.86
N ALA A 320 -8.44 10.37 10.10
CA ALA A 320 -8.06 11.18 11.25
C ALA A 320 -6.67 10.85 11.85
N THR A 321 -6.11 9.66 11.56
CA THR A 321 -4.81 9.19 12.07
C THR A 321 -3.75 9.03 10.98
N PHE A 322 -4.10 9.14 9.70
CA PHE A 322 -3.20 8.96 8.57
C PHE A 322 -1.97 9.89 8.66
N PRO A 323 -2.10 11.20 8.97
CA PRO A 323 -0.93 12.07 9.13
C PRO A 323 -0.08 11.79 10.38
N VAL A 324 -0.57 10.95 11.30
CA VAL A 324 0.16 10.49 12.50
C VAL A 324 0.89 9.18 12.23
N LEU A 325 0.31 8.30 11.40
CA LEU A 325 0.90 7.04 10.98
C LEU A 325 1.89 7.21 9.82
N PHE A 326 1.67 8.21 8.97
CA PHE A 326 2.40 8.54 7.74
C PHE A 326 2.60 10.07 7.64
N PRO A 327 3.52 10.66 8.42
CA PRO A 327 3.69 12.11 8.48
C PRO A 327 4.39 12.69 7.24
N ASP A 328 3.82 13.74 6.65
CA ASP A 328 4.36 14.44 5.48
C ASP A 328 5.74 15.09 5.72
N GLN A 329 6.10 15.28 6.98
CA GLN A 329 7.41 15.70 7.48
C GLN A 329 7.74 14.83 8.72
N PRO A 330 8.53 13.75 8.55
CA PRO A 330 8.93 12.88 9.65
C PRO A 330 9.74 13.63 10.73
N HIS A 331 9.79 13.07 11.93
CA HIS A 331 10.54 13.62 13.05
C HIS A 331 11.76 12.75 13.33
N SER A 332 12.95 13.34 13.33
CA SER A 332 14.20 12.63 13.58
C SER A 332 14.35 12.30 15.07
N SER A 333 13.81 11.15 15.48
CA SER A 333 14.01 10.58 16.82
C SER A 333 15.10 9.51 16.75
N TYR A 334 16.09 9.60 17.65
CA TYR A 334 17.25 8.71 17.67
C TYR A 334 17.34 8.01 19.05
N PRO A 335 17.45 6.68 19.11
CA PRO A 335 17.66 5.96 20.37
C PRO A 335 19.07 6.21 20.94
N ASP A 336 19.24 6.08 22.25
CA ASP A 336 20.52 6.31 22.96
C ASP A 336 21.70 5.46 22.43
N ASN A 337 21.41 4.36 21.71
CA ASN A 337 22.40 3.45 21.14
C ASN A 337 22.49 3.53 19.60
N TYR A 338 21.99 4.59 18.96
CA TYR A 338 21.93 4.72 17.50
C TYR A 338 23.27 4.46 16.81
N ASP A 339 24.37 5.05 17.31
CA ASP A 339 25.75 4.89 16.83
C ASP A 339 26.28 3.44 16.85
N THR A 340 25.55 2.50 17.45
CA THR A 340 25.90 1.06 17.51
C THR A 340 24.96 0.15 16.73
N LEU A 341 23.94 0.70 16.06
CA LEU A 341 22.98 -0.08 15.29
C LEU A 341 23.58 -0.57 13.96
N PRO A 342 23.23 -1.79 13.52
CA PRO A 342 23.64 -2.30 12.22
C PRO A 342 22.98 -1.51 11.08
N CYS A 343 23.78 -1.14 10.07
CA CYS A 343 23.32 -0.49 8.87
C CYS A 343 22.99 -1.53 7.77
N VAL A 344 21.84 -1.39 7.12
CA VAL A 344 21.37 -2.21 6.01
C VAL A 344 21.29 -1.34 4.76
N LEU A 345 21.99 -1.73 3.70
CA LEU A 345 21.97 -1.03 2.42
C LEU A 345 20.62 -1.22 1.72
N LEU A 346 20.03 -0.11 1.27
CA LEU A 346 18.92 -0.05 0.32
C LEU A 346 19.50 0.05 -1.10
N ARG A 347 18.95 -0.70 -2.05
CA ARG A 347 19.17 -0.41 -3.48
C ARG A 347 18.24 0.73 -3.91
N HIS A 348 18.46 1.31 -5.09
CA HIS A 348 17.58 2.37 -5.62
C HIS A 348 16.10 1.95 -5.69
N GLU A 349 15.80 0.69 -6.03
CA GLU A 349 14.45 0.13 -6.03
C GLU A 349 13.83 0.07 -4.63
N ASP A 350 14.66 -0.17 -3.60
CA ASP A 350 14.21 -0.31 -2.22
C ASP A 350 13.94 1.05 -1.56
N VAL A 351 14.64 2.11 -1.95
CA VAL A 351 14.35 3.50 -1.54
C VAL A 351 12.94 3.92 -2.00
N HIS A 352 12.52 3.54 -3.21
CA HIS A 352 11.14 3.78 -3.66
C HIS A 352 10.11 3.00 -2.84
N TRP A 353 10.39 1.75 -2.46
CA TRP A 353 9.50 0.98 -1.60
C TRP A 353 9.43 1.56 -0.19
N LEU A 354 10.54 2.10 0.33
CA LEU A 354 10.57 2.83 1.61
C LEU A 354 9.69 4.08 1.57
N GLN A 355 9.73 4.88 0.49
CA GLN A 355 8.81 6.01 0.30
C GLN A 355 7.35 5.57 0.18
N VAL A 356 7.08 4.50 -0.58
CA VAL A 356 5.75 3.88 -0.71
C VAL A 356 5.15 3.49 0.65
N ILE A 357 5.97 2.97 1.56
CA ILE A 357 5.54 2.64 2.92
C ILE A 357 5.35 3.92 3.75
N GLY A 358 6.39 4.75 3.86
CA GLY A 358 6.43 5.87 4.81
C GLY A 358 5.43 7.00 4.53
N GLU A 359 5.06 7.21 3.27
CA GLU A 359 3.99 8.15 2.89
C GLU A 359 2.59 7.52 2.92
N GLY A 360 2.46 6.23 3.27
CA GLY A 360 1.16 5.56 3.42
C GLY A 360 0.48 5.12 2.12
N TRP A 361 1.19 5.10 0.98
CA TRP A 361 0.67 4.50 -0.25
C TRP A 361 0.27 3.03 -0.03
N ALA A 362 1.05 2.32 0.78
CA ALA A 362 0.80 0.94 1.19
C ALA A 362 -0.15 0.78 2.40
N ALA A 363 -0.82 1.84 2.88
CA ALA A 363 -1.67 1.77 4.08
C ALA A 363 -2.66 0.57 4.07
N PRO A 364 -2.87 -0.10 5.23
CA PRO A 364 -2.34 0.20 6.55
C PRO A 364 -0.98 -0.46 6.87
N LEU A 365 -0.20 -0.86 5.85
CA LEU A 365 1.17 -1.37 6.06
C LEU A 365 2.11 -0.23 6.53
N ARG A 366 2.84 -0.45 7.63
CA ARG A 366 3.78 0.52 8.26
C ARG A 366 5.25 0.09 8.19
N GLY A 367 5.59 -0.83 7.30
CA GLY A 367 6.92 -1.43 7.26
C GLY A 367 7.12 -2.34 6.04
N PHE A 368 8.32 -2.89 5.89
CA PHE A 368 8.53 -3.98 4.94
C PHE A 368 7.79 -5.23 5.46
N MET A 369 7.15 -5.99 4.56
CA MET A 369 6.28 -7.08 4.95
C MET A 369 7.03 -8.14 5.77
N ARG A 370 6.45 -8.48 6.93
CA ARG A 370 6.76 -9.69 7.69
C ARG A 370 6.24 -10.93 6.96
N GLU A 371 6.72 -12.13 7.31
CA GLU A 371 6.42 -13.36 6.56
C GLU A 371 4.91 -13.62 6.39
N GLY A 372 4.13 -13.46 7.47
CA GLY A 372 2.67 -13.64 7.45
C GLY A 372 1.92 -12.61 6.60
N VAL A 373 2.49 -11.42 6.37
CA VAL A 373 1.94 -10.38 5.48
C VAL A 373 2.34 -10.67 4.03
N TYR A 374 3.60 -11.07 3.83
CA TYR A 374 4.17 -11.49 2.55
C TYR A 374 3.41 -12.68 1.94
N LEU A 375 3.20 -13.74 2.72
CA LEU A 375 2.43 -14.91 2.28
C LEU A 375 0.96 -14.55 1.99
N GLN A 376 0.33 -13.71 2.80
CA GLN A 376 -1.04 -13.25 2.52
C GLN A 376 -1.12 -12.45 1.22
N SER A 377 -0.15 -11.57 0.95
CA SER A 377 -0.04 -10.90 -0.34
C SER A 377 0.11 -11.93 -1.47
N LEU A 378 1.11 -12.83 -1.39
CA LEU A 378 1.40 -13.84 -2.41
C LEU A 378 0.21 -14.75 -2.74
N HIS A 379 -0.54 -15.20 -1.73
CA HIS A 379 -1.60 -16.21 -1.93
C HIS A 379 -3.00 -15.63 -2.14
N PHE A 380 -3.31 -14.46 -1.58
CA PHE A 380 -4.66 -13.90 -1.58
C PHE A 380 -4.77 -12.50 -2.23
N SER A 381 -3.64 -11.93 -2.66
CA SER A 381 -3.52 -10.54 -3.14
C SER A 381 -4.12 -9.49 -2.18
N SER A 382 -4.26 -9.87 -0.91
CA SER A 382 -4.93 -9.12 0.14
C SER A 382 -4.51 -9.62 1.52
N VAL A 383 -4.48 -8.72 2.49
CA VAL A 383 -4.10 -9.01 3.88
C VAL A 383 -5.32 -8.85 4.79
N LEU A 384 -5.42 -9.70 5.80
CA LEU A 384 -6.38 -9.51 6.89
C LEU A 384 -5.88 -8.39 7.80
N TYR A 385 -6.77 -7.44 8.11
CA TYR A 385 -6.51 -6.33 9.01
C TYR A 385 -7.73 -6.06 9.88
N ASP A 386 -7.51 -5.65 11.12
CA ASP A 386 -8.55 -5.38 12.11
C ASP A 386 -8.58 -3.88 12.41
N THR A 387 -9.53 -3.20 11.76
CA THR A 387 -9.68 -1.73 11.76
C THR A 387 -10.10 -1.17 13.12
N ASP A 388 -10.81 -1.97 13.91
CA ASP A 388 -11.48 -1.55 15.15
C ASP A 388 -10.88 -2.27 16.38
N ASN A 389 -9.74 -2.96 16.19
CA ASN A 389 -8.99 -3.70 17.20
C ASN A 389 -9.81 -4.76 17.96
N LEU A 390 -10.77 -5.40 17.29
CA LEU A 390 -11.64 -6.47 17.81
C LEU A 390 -10.91 -7.78 18.15
N THR A 391 -9.63 -7.86 17.82
CA THR A 391 -8.73 -9.00 18.01
C THR A 391 -7.56 -8.70 18.96
N ASP A 392 -7.58 -7.58 19.70
CA ASP A 392 -6.46 -7.15 20.58
C ASP A 392 -5.11 -7.09 19.82
N GLY A 393 -5.19 -6.63 18.57
CA GLY A 393 -4.08 -6.52 17.63
C GLY A 393 -3.51 -7.87 17.17
N GLN A 394 -4.23 -8.99 17.27
CA GLN A 394 -3.78 -10.27 16.72
C GLN A 394 -3.73 -10.26 15.17
N LEU A 395 -4.51 -9.39 14.52
CA LEU A 395 -4.43 -9.11 13.07
C LEU A 395 -3.66 -7.81 12.74
N ALA A 396 -2.73 -7.40 13.60
CA ALA A 396 -1.86 -6.26 13.33
C ALA A 396 -0.75 -6.65 12.34
N LEU A 397 -0.73 -6.02 11.16
CA LEU A 397 0.27 -6.28 10.10
C LEU A 397 1.74 -6.04 10.52
N HIS A 398 1.96 -5.40 11.67
CA HIS A 398 3.26 -5.03 12.19
C HIS A 398 3.80 -5.95 13.29
N LYS A 399 3.01 -6.90 13.83
CA LYS A 399 3.51 -7.89 14.79
C LYS A 399 4.25 -9.03 14.09
N SER A 400 5.25 -9.59 14.77
CA SER A 400 6.03 -10.73 14.29
C SER A 400 5.16 -11.93 13.94
N THR A 401 5.52 -12.65 12.87
CA THR A 401 4.68 -13.73 12.33
C THR A 401 4.55 -14.93 13.27
N ASN A 402 3.33 -15.19 13.78
CA ASN A 402 3.01 -16.42 14.51
C ASN A 402 1.86 -17.21 13.86
N PHE A 403 2.19 -18.22 13.07
CA PHE A 403 1.19 -19.08 12.40
C PHE A 403 0.31 -19.89 13.36
N SER A 404 0.70 -20.08 14.62
CA SER A 404 -0.11 -20.81 15.61
C SER A 404 -1.28 -19.98 16.17
N GLU A 405 -1.24 -18.65 16.03
CA GLU A 405 -2.27 -17.73 16.51
C GLU A 405 -3.37 -17.44 15.48
N TYR A 406 -3.26 -17.97 14.25
CA TYR A 406 -4.29 -17.87 13.20
C TYR A 406 -5.53 -18.72 13.51
N SER A 407 -6.29 -18.31 14.52
CA SER A 407 -7.57 -18.91 14.88
C SER A 407 -8.66 -18.57 13.86
N ASN A 408 -9.57 -19.52 13.61
CA ASN A 408 -10.79 -19.27 12.82
C ASN A 408 -11.68 -18.18 13.43
N GLU A 409 -11.52 -17.88 14.73
CA GLU A 409 -12.27 -16.82 15.41
C GLU A 409 -11.81 -15.43 14.94
N PHE A 410 -10.50 -15.16 14.91
CA PHE A 410 -9.96 -13.87 14.49
C PHE A 410 -10.22 -13.59 13.01
N VAL A 411 -10.15 -14.61 12.15
CA VAL A 411 -10.49 -14.51 10.72
C VAL A 411 -11.92 -14.02 10.49
N SER A 412 -12.85 -14.28 11.43
CA SER A 412 -14.24 -13.77 11.35
C SER A 412 -14.41 -12.31 11.76
N LYS A 413 -13.39 -11.70 12.39
CA LYS A 413 -13.40 -10.32 12.92
C LYS A 413 -12.61 -9.35 12.04
N GLY A 414 -11.62 -9.82 11.29
CA GLY A 414 -10.82 -9.01 10.38
C GLY A 414 -11.49 -8.70 9.04
N GLN A 415 -11.17 -7.54 8.47
CA GLN A 415 -11.50 -7.15 7.10
C GLN A 415 -10.34 -7.50 6.15
N ARG A 416 -10.59 -7.57 4.84
CA ARG A 416 -9.52 -7.73 3.84
C ARG A 416 -9.18 -6.40 3.18
N VAL A 417 -7.90 -6.03 3.24
CA VAL A 417 -7.33 -4.89 2.52
C VAL A 417 -6.61 -5.41 1.27
N ASN A 418 -6.80 -4.77 0.12
CA ASN A 418 -6.08 -5.12 -1.10
C ASN A 418 -4.58 -4.88 -0.92
N MET A 419 -3.78 -5.90 -1.26
CA MET A 419 -2.32 -5.89 -1.06
C MET A 419 -1.66 -6.89 -2.03
N PRO A 420 -1.61 -6.56 -3.34
CA PRO A 420 -1.39 -7.55 -4.39
C PRO A 420 0.07 -7.66 -4.82
N VAL A 421 0.97 -6.79 -4.33
CA VAL A 421 2.40 -6.80 -4.67
C VAL A 421 3.21 -6.98 -3.37
N PRO A 422 4.19 -7.91 -3.34
CA PRO A 422 5.11 -8.06 -2.21
C PRO A 422 6.05 -6.86 -2.04
N ILE A 423 5.82 -6.05 -1.00
CA ILE A 423 6.65 -4.91 -0.61
C ILE A 423 7.63 -5.38 0.48
N VAL A 424 8.82 -5.80 0.07
CA VAL A 424 9.81 -6.50 0.90
C VAL A 424 11.22 -6.03 0.57
N LEU A 425 12.10 -5.98 1.58
CA LEU A 425 13.51 -5.61 1.45
C LEU A 425 14.38 -6.88 1.39
N PRO A 426 15.00 -7.21 0.24
CA PRO A 426 15.86 -8.40 0.15
C PRO A 426 17.22 -8.15 0.79
N ILE A 427 17.69 -9.10 1.60
CA ILE A 427 19.00 -9.04 2.26
C ILE A 427 19.81 -10.32 2.01
N ASN A 428 21.13 -10.18 1.99
CA ASN A 428 22.05 -11.30 1.85
C ASN A 428 22.45 -11.89 3.23
N ASP A 429 23.30 -12.92 3.21
CA ASP A 429 23.75 -13.62 4.42
C ASP A 429 24.64 -12.78 5.34
N ALA A 430 25.45 -11.85 4.81
CA ALA A 430 26.25 -10.94 5.62
C ALA A 430 25.37 -9.92 6.35
N ALA A 431 24.42 -9.29 5.64
CA ALA A 431 23.41 -8.42 6.25
C ALA A 431 22.61 -9.15 7.34
N LYS A 432 22.16 -10.39 7.07
CA LYS A 432 21.48 -11.25 8.06
C LYS A 432 22.32 -11.48 9.33
N LYS A 433 23.62 -11.78 9.18
CA LYS A 433 24.56 -11.95 10.31
C LYS A 433 24.78 -10.67 11.11
N ILE A 434 24.89 -9.53 10.42
CA ILE A 434 25.12 -8.21 11.03
C ILE A 434 23.87 -7.72 11.79
N ILE A 435 22.66 -8.02 11.28
CA ILE A 435 21.39 -7.74 11.98
C ILE A 435 21.28 -8.62 13.25
N GLY A 436 21.56 -9.92 13.14
CA GLY A 436 21.64 -10.83 14.29
C GLY A 436 20.42 -10.74 15.22
N GLU A 437 20.66 -10.31 16.47
CA GLU A 437 19.64 -10.15 17.52
C GLU A 437 19.21 -8.70 17.77
N PHE A 438 19.74 -7.72 17.02
CA PHE A 438 19.39 -6.31 17.20
C PHE A 438 17.88 -6.09 17.01
N LYS A 439 17.26 -5.25 17.85
CA LYS A 439 15.83 -4.92 17.76
C LYS A 439 15.54 -3.69 16.89
N GLN A 440 16.58 -2.99 16.44
CA GLN A 440 16.49 -1.89 15.48
C GLN A 440 17.69 -1.92 14.53
N VAL A 441 17.51 -1.47 13.29
CA VAL A 441 18.54 -1.40 12.25
C VAL A 441 18.37 -0.10 11.44
N VAL A 442 19.46 0.50 10.96
CA VAL A 442 19.40 1.74 10.16
C VAL A 442 19.36 1.38 8.68
N LEU A 443 18.43 1.98 7.91
CA LEU A 443 18.30 1.78 6.47
C LEU A 443 19.00 2.91 5.73
N VAL A 444 20.03 2.57 4.96
CA VAL A 444 20.99 3.52 4.37
C VAL A 444 20.94 3.45 2.83
N SER A 445 20.91 4.60 2.16
CA SER A 445 20.96 4.69 0.70
C SER A 445 22.34 4.35 0.11
N PRO A 446 22.47 4.10 -1.21
CA PRO A 446 23.79 3.92 -1.85
C PRO A 446 24.73 5.13 -1.69
N SER A 447 24.15 6.30 -1.43
CA SER A 447 24.85 7.57 -1.18
C SER A 447 25.24 7.80 0.27
N GLY A 448 25.02 6.84 1.17
CA GLY A 448 25.31 6.95 2.60
C GLY A 448 24.29 7.76 3.42
N GLU A 449 23.30 8.40 2.81
CA GLU A 449 22.21 9.06 3.54
C GLU A 449 21.35 8.01 4.29
N GLU A 450 21.22 8.19 5.61
CA GLU A 450 20.38 7.38 6.50
C GLU A 450 18.91 7.81 6.37
N LEU A 451 18.03 6.90 5.90
CA LEU A 451 16.67 7.27 5.50
C LEU A 451 15.60 6.86 6.52
N ALA A 452 15.80 5.73 7.21
CA ALA A 452 14.81 5.19 8.15
C ALA A 452 15.43 4.30 9.22
N LEU A 453 14.74 4.20 10.35
CA LEU A 453 14.97 3.20 11.39
C LEU A 453 13.96 2.07 11.21
N LEU A 454 14.42 0.82 11.06
CA LEU A 454 13.55 -0.36 11.01
C LEU A 454 13.57 -1.08 12.36
N THR A 455 12.39 -1.31 12.95
CA THR A 455 12.20 -1.84 14.31
C THR A 455 11.56 -3.24 14.31
N ASP A 456 11.98 -4.05 15.28
CA ASP A 456 11.67 -5.47 15.46
C ASP A 456 11.89 -6.30 14.18
N PRO A 457 13.13 -6.37 13.67
CA PRO A 457 13.45 -7.05 12.41
C PRO A 457 13.08 -8.55 12.44
N GLU A 458 12.54 -9.02 11.33
CA GLU A 458 12.16 -10.41 11.07
C GLU A 458 12.77 -10.85 9.75
N VAL A 459 13.70 -11.79 9.79
CA VAL A 459 14.43 -12.30 8.62
C VAL A 459 13.94 -13.70 8.25
N TYR A 460 13.43 -13.84 7.04
CA TYR A 460 12.83 -15.08 6.53
C TYR A 460 13.27 -15.38 5.08
N ASP A 461 13.02 -16.59 4.58
CA ASP A 461 13.51 -17.03 3.26
C ASP A 461 12.77 -16.34 2.10
N HIS A 462 13.53 -15.83 1.12
CA HIS A 462 12.95 -15.10 -0.01
C HIS A 462 12.17 -16.04 -0.97
N ARG A 463 12.69 -17.25 -1.22
CA ARG A 463 12.08 -18.25 -2.12
C ARG A 463 11.77 -17.65 -3.50
N LYS A 464 12.78 -17.04 -4.12
CA LYS A 464 12.70 -16.22 -5.35
C LYS A 464 11.79 -16.79 -6.45
N GLU A 465 11.97 -18.05 -6.85
CA GLU A 465 11.16 -18.71 -7.89
C GLU A 465 9.65 -18.72 -7.57
N GLU A 466 9.30 -18.96 -6.31
CA GLU A 466 7.92 -18.94 -5.84
C GLU A 466 7.36 -17.50 -5.80
N ARG A 467 8.16 -16.53 -5.33
CA ARG A 467 7.80 -15.11 -5.40
C ARG A 467 7.50 -14.67 -6.82
N ILE A 468 8.39 -15.02 -7.76
CA ILE A 468 8.28 -14.67 -9.19
C ILE A 468 7.04 -15.32 -9.79
N THR A 469 6.91 -16.65 -9.70
CA THR A 469 5.81 -17.41 -10.30
C THR A 469 4.44 -16.94 -9.79
N ARG A 470 4.30 -16.67 -8.48
CA ARG A 470 3.06 -16.14 -7.88
C ARG A 470 2.81 -14.65 -8.20
N THR A 471 3.83 -13.89 -8.59
CA THR A 471 3.68 -12.45 -8.88
C THR A 471 3.43 -12.15 -10.35
N PHE A 472 4.17 -12.80 -11.25
CA PHE A 472 4.12 -12.55 -12.70
C PHE A 472 3.34 -13.63 -13.47
N GLY A 473 2.96 -14.73 -12.82
CA GLY A 473 2.28 -15.87 -13.46
C GLY A 473 3.18 -16.73 -14.36
N ALA A 474 4.45 -16.33 -14.54
CA ALA A 474 5.45 -17.04 -15.33
C ALA A 474 6.86 -16.81 -14.75
N MET A 475 7.76 -17.75 -15.02
CA MET A 475 9.21 -17.55 -14.90
C MET A 475 9.75 -17.06 -16.25
N ASP A 476 10.02 -15.76 -16.35
CA ASP A 476 10.73 -15.14 -17.47
C ASP A 476 11.97 -14.44 -16.92
N ASN A 477 13.16 -14.95 -17.21
CA ASN A 477 14.41 -14.44 -16.64
C ASN A 477 14.90 -13.15 -17.34
N GLY A 478 14.39 -12.81 -18.53
CA GLY A 478 14.69 -11.56 -19.21
C GLY A 478 13.66 -10.46 -18.93
N HIS A 479 12.54 -10.80 -18.29
CA HIS A 479 11.62 -9.82 -17.72
C HIS A 479 12.36 -8.94 -16.68
N PRO A 480 12.39 -7.61 -16.84
CA PRO A 480 13.43 -6.78 -16.23
C PRO A 480 13.34 -6.73 -14.70
N TYR A 481 12.14 -6.66 -14.11
CA TYR A 481 12.00 -6.71 -12.64
C TYR A 481 12.20 -8.13 -12.07
N VAL A 482 12.13 -9.18 -12.89
CA VAL A 482 12.43 -10.55 -12.45
C VAL A 482 13.94 -10.74 -12.36
N ALA A 483 14.71 -10.19 -13.31
CA ALA A 483 16.17 -10.12 -13.19
C ALA A 483 16.62 -9.44 -11.88
N GLU A 484 15.99 -8.32 -11.49
CA GLU A 484 16.32 -7.66 -10.21
C GLU A 484 15.88 -8.42 -8.95
N ILE A 485 14.88 -9.31 -9.04
CA ILE A 485 14.58 -10.26 -7.95
C ILE A 485 15.64 -11.37 -7.90
N LEU A 486 16.06 -11.90 -9.06
CA LEU A 486 17.06 -12.97 -9.14
C LEU A 486 18.43 -12.55 -8.60
N LYS A 487 18.90 -11.33 -8.91
CA LYS A 487 20.16 -10.74 -8.38
C LYS A 487 20.12 -10.40 -6.88
N SER A 488 18.94 -10.12 -6.33
CA SER A 488 18.79 -9.64 -4.95
C SER A 488 19.12 -10.71 -3.89
N GLY A 489 19.07 -10.35 -2.60
CA GLY A 489 19.40 -11.27 -1.50
C GLY A 489 18.52 -12.53 -1.39
N GLU A 490 19.02 -13.56 -0.73
CA GLU A 490 18.32 -14.84 -0.52
C GLU A 490 17.31 -14.83 0.64
N TYR A 491 17.37 -13.81 1.49
CA TYR A 491 16.43 -13.58 2.58
C TYR A 491 15.65 -12.28 2.35
N LEU A 492 14.54 -12.13 3.07
CA LEU A 492 13.76 -10.90 3.15
C LEU A 492 13.77 -10.39 4.59
N LEU A 493 13.84 -9.07 4.73
CA LEU A 493 13.73 -8.35 6.00
C LEU A 493 12.35 -7.69 6.10
N GLY A 494 11.56 -8.10 7.08
CA GLY A 494 10.34 -7.43 7.52
C GLY A 494 10.54 -6.68 8.84
N GLY A 495 9.71 -5.66 9.09
CA GLY A 495 9.77 -4.83 10.30
C GLY A 495 9.11 -3.48 10.09
N GLU A 496 8.71 -2.79 11.17
CA GLU A 496 8.13 -1.44 11.08
C GLU A 496 9.21 -0.42 10.71
N ILE A 497 8.86 0.61 9.93
CA ILE A 497 9.80 1.68 9.57
C ILE A 497 9.34 3.04 10.14
N GLU A 498 10.29 3.78 10.70
CA GLU A 498 10.18 5.21 11.01
C GLU A 498 11.13 5.96 10.07
N LEU A 499 10.60 6.84 9.22
CA LEU A 499 11.43 7.69 8.35
C LEU A 499 12.19 8.71 9.21
N LEU A 500 13.51 8.81 9.04
CA LEU A 500 14.34 9.80 9.74
C LEU A 500 14.20 11.21 9.13
N SER A 501 13.84 11.26 7.84
CA SER A 501 13.53 12.48 7.09
C SER A 501 12.59 12.17 5.91
N ARG A 502 11.98 13.21 5.30
CA ARG A 502 11.18 13.02 4.08
C ARG A 502 12.11 12.73 2.90
N ILE A 503 11.91 11.57 2.26
CA ILE A 503 12.63 11.16 1.04
C ILE A 503 12.44 12.20 -0.06
N LYS A 504 13.55 12.59 -0.69
CA LYS A 504 13.66 13.53 -1.81
C LYS A 504 14.66 12.99 -2.80
N TYR A 505 14.52 13.40 -4.07
CA TYR A 505 15.41 12.96 -5.13
C TYR A 505 16.34 14.08 -5.61
N ASN A 506 16.02 15.34 -5.30
CA ASN A 506 16.79 16.52 -5.71
C ASN A 506 16.99 16.60 -7.25
N ASP A 507 16.04 16.06 -8.01
CA ASP A 507 16.08 15.85 -9.46
C ASP A 507 15.23 16.87 -10.25
N ASP A 508 14.99 18.04 -9.67
CA ASP A 508 14.07 19.09 -10.15
C ASP A 508 12.60 18.64 -10.32
N LEU A 509 12.18 17.49 -9.74
CA LEU A 509 10.81 16.96 -9.82
C LEU A 509 10.10 16.77 -8.46
N ASP A 510 10.76 17.04 -7.33
CA ASP A 510 10.20 16.80 -5.99
C ASP A 510 8.92 17.61 -5.72
N GLN A 511 8.72 18.77 -6.36
CA GLN A 511 7.47 19.54 -6.28
C GLN A 511 6.24 18.83 -6.88
N TYR A 512 6.44 17.74 -7.63
CA TYR A 512 5.37 16.87 -8.11
C TYR A 512 5.18 15.62 -7.24
N ARG A 513 6.07 15.33 -6.28
CA ARG A 513 6.00 14.19 -5.36
C ARG A 513 5.16 14.54 -4.12
N LEU A 514 3.87 14.74 -4.39
CA LEU A 514 2.86 14.99 -3.36
C LEU A 514 2.51 13.69 -2.64
N THR A 515 2.52 13.71 -1.31
CA THR A 515 2.07 12.57 -0.49
C THR A 515 0.55 12.31 -0.67
N PRO A 516 0.02 11.15 -0.22
CA PRO A 516 -1.42 10.93 -0.12
C PRO A 516 -2.17 12.00 0.67
N THR A 517 -1.56 12.56 1.73
CA THR A 517 -2.14 13.65 2.52
C THR A 517 -2.17 14.96 1.73
N GLU A 518 -1.05 15.33 1.09
CA GLU A 518 -0.93 16.54 0.27
C GLU A 518 -1.87 16.48 -0.95
N LEU A 519 -2.06 15.31 -1.55
CA LEU A 519 -3.03 15.08 -2.62
C LEU A 519 -4.48 15.25 -2.15
N ARG A 520 -4.86 14.63 -1.03
CA ARG A 520 -6.20 14.79 -0.44
C ARG A 520 -6.52 16.26 -0.18
N LYS A 521 -5.58 16.98 0.44
CA LYS A 521 -5.67 18.43 0.66
C LYS A 521 -5.78 19.19 -0.67
N ARG A 522 -4.97 18.84 -1.69
CA ARG A 522 -5.01 19.48 -3.00
C ARG A 522 -6.36 19.30 -3.72
N PHE A 523 -6.99 18.14 -3.58
CA PHE A 523 -8.35 17.90 -4.12
C PHE A 523 -9.42 18.71 -3.38
N GLU A 524 -9.30 18.85 -2.06
CA GLU A 524 -10.17 19.71 -1.23
C GLU A 524 -10.02 21.20 -1.59
N GLU A 525 -8.78 21.70 -1.73
CA GLU A 525 -8.47 23.05 -2.19
C GLU A 525 -9.04 23.36 -3.58
N MET A 526 -9.10 22.35 -4.46
CA MET A 526 -9.73 22.46 -5.79
C MET A 526 -11.25 22.32 -5.75
N GLY A 527 -11.85 22.05 -4.59
CA GLY A 527 -13.28 21.85 -4.40
C GLY A 527 -13.83 20.63 -5.13
N ALA A 528 -13.04 19.55 -5.24
CA ALA A 528 -13.43 18.34 -5.94
C ALA A 528 -14.65 17.68 -5.30
N ASP A 529 -15.69 17.38 -6.09
CA ASP A 529 -16.82 16.56 -5.65
C ASP A 529 -16.73 15.11 -6.15
N VAL A 530 -15.77 14.82 -7.03
CA VAL A 530 -15.25 13.47 -7.31
C VAL A 530 -13.80 13.54 -7.81
N VAL A 531 -12.95 12.61 -7.39
CA VAL A 531 -11.57 12.49 -7.87
C VAL A 531 -11.40 11.26 -8.76
N LEU A 532 -10.83 11.47 -9.95
CA LEU A 532 -10.58 10.46 -10.98
C LEU A 532 -9.07 10.27 -11.18
N ALA A 533 -8.53 9.08 -10.94
CA ALA A 533 -7.12 8.78 -11.18
C ALA A 533 -6.86 8.17 -12.57
N PHE A 534 -5.82 8.66 -13.25
CA PHE A 534 -5.24 8.05 -14.45
C PHE A 534 -3.75 7.75 -14.22
N GLN A 535 -3.43 6.47 -14.03
CA GLN A 535 -2.07 5.95 -13.92
C GLN A 535 -1.39 5.91 -15.30
N THR A 536 -0.13 6.34 -15.40
CA THR A 536 0.66 6.20 -16.63
C THR A 536 2.16 6.02 -16.37
N ARG A 537 2.80 5.19 -17.20
CA ARG A 537 4.26 5.12 -17.34
C ARG A 537 4.78 5.66 -18.69
N ASN A 538 3.87 6.18 -19.52
CA ASN A 538 4.12 6.56 -20.91
C ASN A 538 3.78 8.05 -21.16
N PRO A 539 4.37 8.68 -22.20
CA PRO A 539 3.89 9.96 -22.72
C PRO A 539 2.39 9.94 -23.03
N THR A 540 1.69 11.02 -22.70
CA THR A 540 0.24 11.08 -22.86
C THR A 540 -0.11 11.62 -24.24
N HIS A 541 -0.65 10.74 -25.08
CA HIS A 541 -1.15 11.04 -26.43
C HIS A 541 -2.70 11.01 -26.45
N ALA A 542 -3.30 11.28 -27.61
CA ALA A 542 -4.75 11.44 -27.76
C ALA A 542 -5.58 10.24 -27.26
N GLY A 543 -5.01 9.03 -27.19
CA GLY A 543 -5.72 7.85 -26.69
C GLY A 543 -5.98 7.96 -25.20
N HIS A 544 -4.90 8.22 -24.44
CA HIS A 544 -4.97 8.49 -23.00
C HIS A 544 -5.83 9.74 -22.70
N ALA A 545 -5.69 10.81 -23.50
CA ALA A 545 -6.50 12.02 -23.34
C ALA A 545 -7.99 11.78 -23.60
N TYR A 546 -8.37 10.95 -24.59
CA TYR A 546 -9.77 10.55 -24.81
C TYR A 546 -10.32 9.76 -23.62
N LEU A 547 -9.57 8.79 -23.08
CA LEU A 547 -10.00 8.02 -21.90
C LEU A 547 -10.24 8.95 -20.69
N MET A 548 -9.32 9.89 -20.41
CA MET A 548 -9.44 10.84 -19.31
C MET A 548 -10.61 11.82 -19.50
N ASN A 549 -10.72 12.43 -20.67
CA ASN A 549 -11.79 13.40 -20.95
C ASN A 549 -13.17 12.72 -20.96
N ASN A 550 -13.31 11.52 -21.55
CA ASN A 550 -14.60 10.83 -21.57
C ASN A 550 -14.99 10.25 -20.21
N ALA A 551 -14.03 9.79 -19.39
CA ALA A 551 -14.31 9.47 -17.98
C ALA A 551 -14.82 10.70 -17.21
N ARG A 552 -14.24 11.89 -17.45
CA ARG A 552 -14.71 13.15 -16.88
C ARG A 552 -16.13 13.52 -17.36
N GLU A 553 -16.43 13.32 -18.65
CA GLU A 553 -17.78 13.52 -19.21
C GLU A 553 -18.81 12.58 -18.59
N GLN A 554 -18.47 11.29 -18.41
CA GLN A 554 -19.35 10.32 -17.74
C GLN A 554 -19.67 10.72 -16.30
N LEU A 555 -18.69 11.25 -15.56
CA LEU A 555 -18.92 11.76 -14.19
C LEU A 555 -19.82 13.01 -14.18
N ILE A 556 -19.66 13.94 -15.13
CA ILE A 556 -20.60 15.08 -15.28
C ILE A 556 -22.02 14.56 -15.57
N ALA A 557 -22.17 13.56 -16.44
CA ALA A 557 -23.45 12.97 -16.78
C ALA A 557 -24.10 12.20 -15.61
N GLN A 558 -23.30 11.61 -14.71
CA GLN A 558 -23.77 11.03 -13.43
C GLN A 558 -24.18 12.09 -12.40
N GLY A 559 -23.91 13.37 -12.66
CA GLY A 559 -24.39 14.50 -11.86
C GLY A 559 -23.31 15.24 -11.08
N TYR A 560 -22.05 14.77 -11.05
CA TYR A 560 -20.94 15.48 -10.41
C TYR A 560 -20.67 16.83 -11.10
N LYS A 561 -20.38 17.88 -10.32
CA LYS A 561 -20.22 19.26 -10.80
C LYS A 561 -18.75 19.64 -11.00
N ASN A 562 -17.86 19.13 -10.17
CA ASN A 562 -16.43 19.37 -10.23
C ASN A 562 -15.56 18.10 -10.12
N PRO A 563 -15.68 17.15 -11.07
CA PRO A 563 -14.70 16.09 -11.23
C PRO A 563 -13.29 16.63 -11.44
N VAL A 564 -12.34 16.23 -10.58
CA VAL A 564 -10.91 16.53 -10.72
C VAL A 564 -10.16 15.28 -11.17
N LEU A 565 -9.39 15.43 -12.25
CA LEU A 565 -8.46 14.42 -12.74
C LEU A 565 -7.16 14.49 -11.93
N TRP A 566 -6.67 13.36 -11.47
CA TRP A 566 -5.27 13.18 -11.11
C TRP A 566 -4.57 12.44 -12.25
N LEU A 567 -3.80 13.19 -13.05
CA LEU A 567 -2.85 12.65 -13.99
C LEU A 567 -1.62 12.19 -13.19
N SER A 568 -1.44 10.87 -13.12
CA SER A 568 -0.55 10.23 -12.15
C SER A 568 0.58 9.47 -12.86
N PRO A 569 1.64 10.16 -13.31
CA PRO A 569 2.83 9.51 -13.85
C PRO A 569 3.56 8.73 -12.76
N LEU A 570 3.94 7.49 -13.06
CA LEU A 570 4.83 6.70 -12.20
C LEU A 570 6.26 7.25 -12.23
N GLY A 571 6.85 7.46 -11.04
CA GLY A 571 8.19 8.03 -10.89
C GLY A 571 9.26 7.12 -10.28
N GLY A 572 8.88 6.00 -9.69
CA GLY A 572 9.85 4.98 -9.29
C GLY A 572 10.47 4.27 -10.50
N TRP A 573 11.38 3.34 -10.22
CA TRP A 573 12.10 2.52 -11.19
C TRP A 573 11.26 2.07 -12.40
N THR A 574 11.84 2.18 -13.59
CA THR A 574 11.31 1.65 -14.87
C THR A 574 12.42 1.00 -15.69
N LYS A 575 12.04 0.08 -16.58
CA LYS A 575 12.97 -0.57 -17.53
C LYS A 575 13.55 0.41 -18.55
N GLU A 576 14.70 0.07 -19.13
CA GLU A 576 15.54 1.01 -19.90
C GLU A 576 14.94 1.53 -21.22
N ASP A 577 13.98 0.84 -21.85
CA ASP A 577 13.33 1.30 -23.09
C ASP A 577 11.98 2.04 -22.90
N ASP A 578 11.52 2.20 -21.65
CA ASP A 578 10.44 3.15 -21.33
C ASP A 578 10.99 4.60 -21.33
N VAL A 579 10.12 5.60 -21.46
CA VAL A 579 10.56 7.01 -21.57
C VAL A 579 10.99 7.55 -20.20
N PRO A 580 12.13 8.27 -20.08
CA PRO A 580 12.59 8.90 -18.85
C PRO A 580 11.55 9.75 -18.13
N LEU A 581 11.61 9.79 -16.80
CA LEU A 581 10.65 10.49 -15.96
C LEU A 581 10.61 11.99 -16.26
N ASP A 582 11.77 12.63 -16.39
CA ASP A 582 11.88 14.07 -16.68
C ASP A 582 11.27 14.42 -18.05
N VAL A 583 11.46 13.56 -19.05
CA VAL A 583 10.86 13.70 -20.39
C VAL A 583 9.34 13.55 -20.31
N ARG A 584 8.84 12.57 -19.55
CA ARG A 584 7.39 12.35 -19.35
C ARG A 584 6.73 13.51 -18.63
N VAL A 585 7.30 14.03 -17.55
CA VAL A 585 6.72 15.15 -16.79
C VAL A 585 6.68 16.42 -17.65
N ARG A 586 7.78 16.79 -18.32
CA ARG A 586 7.80 17.94 -19.25
C ARG A 586 6.79 17.78 -20.39
N GLN A 587 6.60 16.56 -20.90
CA GLN A 587 5.57 16.26 -21.90
C GLN A 587 4.15 16.40 -21.33
N HIS A 588 3.90 16.00 -20.08
CA HIS A 588 2.60 16.13 -19.42
C HIS A 588 2.27 17.61 -19.08
N GLU A 589 3.25 18.42 -18.69
CA GLU A 589 3.08 19.86 -18.57
C GLU A 589 2.72 20.50 -19.92
N ALA A 590 3.40 20.08 -20.99
CA ALA A 590 3.16 20.59 -22.33
C ALA A 590 1.72 20.33 -22.81
N ILE A 591 1.16 19.13 -22.57
CA ILE A 591 -0.22 18.84 -22.97
C ILE A 591 -1.28 19.57 -22.11
N LEU A 592 -0.96 19.88 -20.85
CA LEU A 592 -1.83 20.65 -19.95
C LEU A 592 -1.82 22.15 -20.32
N ARG A 593 -0.66 22.70 -20.66
CA ARG A 593 -0.52 24.08 -21.17
C ARG A 593 -1.23 24.25 -22.51
N ASP A 594 -1.05 23.32 -23.43
CA ASP A 594 -1.58 23.40 -24.80
C ASP A 594 -3.05 22.91 -24.92
N GLY A 595 -3.74 22.66 -23.79
CA GLY A 595 -5.19 22.45 -23.73
C GLY A 595 -5.70 21.06 -24.13
N MET A 596 -4.84 20.04 -24.17
CA MET A 596 -5.22 18.65 -24.48
C MET A 596 -5.97 17.95 -23.33
N LEU A 597 -5.68 18.40 -22.10
CA LEU A 597 -6.40 18.12 -20.86
C LEU A 597 -6.69 19.47 -20.18
N ASN A 598 -7.82 19.60 -19.49
CA ASN A 598 -8.15 20.84 -18.79
C ASN A 598 -7.28 21.02 -17.53
N LYS A 599 -6.41 22.03 -17.53
CA LYS A 599 -5.48 22.30 -16.42
C LYS A 599 -6.20 22.66 -15.11
N GLU A 600 -7.29 23.40 -15.18
CA GLU A 600 -8.01 23.91 -14.01
C GLU A 600 -8.69 22.80 -13.20
N SER A 601 -9.00 21.67 -13.82
CA SER A 601 -9.52 20.46 -13.16
C SER A 601 -8.59 19.24 -13.27
N THR A 602 -7.27 19.47 -13.39
CA THR A 602 -6.24 18.42 -13.35
C THR A 602 -5.13 18.70 -12.34
N VAL A 603 -4.84 17.73 -11.48
CA VAL A 603 -3.60 17.63 -10.70
C VAL A 603 -2.61 16.77 -11.47
N LEU A 604 -1.40 17.28 -11.72
CA LEU A 604 -0.25 16.50 -12.16
C LEU A 604 0.63 16.22 -10.94
N ALA A 605 0.74 14.96 -10.54
CA ALA A 605 1.57 14.56 -9.40
C ALA A 605 2.11 13.13 -9.56
N ILE A 606 3.40 12.98 -9.29
CA ILE A 606 4.17 11.74 -9.45
C ILE A 606 3.78 10.73 -8.37
N TRP A 607 3.62 9.47 -8.77
CA TRP A 607 3.44 8.35 -7.84
C TRP A 607 4.77 7.57 -7.69
N PRO A 608 5.33 7.40 -6.48
CA PRO A 608 6.73 6.99 -6.30
C PRO A 608 7.02 5.49 -6.46
N SER A 609 6.01 4.63 -6.57
CA SER A 609 6.21 3.18 -6.71
C SER A 609 7.11 2.81 -7.89
N PRO A 610 7.97 1.78 -7.77
CA PRO A 610 8.53 1.07 -8.91
C PRO A 610 7.43 0.53 -9.83
N MET A 611 7.73 0.46 -11.12
CA MET A 611 6.95 -0.25 -12.12
C MET A 611 7.46 -1.69 -12.19
N ILE A 612 6.69 -2.67 -11.71
CA ILE A 612 7.19 -4.06 -11.67
C ILE A 612 6.83 -4.88 -12.91
N TYR A 613 5.88 -4.41 -13.73
CA TYR A 613 5.36 -5.05 -14.94
C TYR A 613 4.55 -6.36 -14.69
N ALA A 614 3.88 -6.45 -13.53
CA ALA A 614 3.06 -7.60 -13.10
C ALA A 614 1.57 -7.54 -13.51
N GLY A 615 1.24 -6.77 -14.57
CA GLY A 615 -0.04 -6.87 -15.28
C GLY A 615 -1.31 -6.83 -14.39
N PRO A 616 -2.21 -7.84 -14.48
CA PRO A 616 -3.45 -7.91 -13.68
C PRO A 616 -3.25 -7.95 -12.16
N ARG A 617 -2.05 -8.28 -11.68
CA ARG A 617 -1.72 -8.24 -10.25
C ARG A 617 -1.22 -6.86 -9.82
N GLU A 618 -0.48 -6.17 -10.70
CA GLU A 618 0.01 -4.83 -10.42
C GLU A 618 -1.05 -3.73 -10.59
N VAL A 619 -2.00 -3.88 -11.52
CA VAL A 619 -3.05 -2.86 -11.72
C VAL A 619 -3.92 -2.69 -10.46
N GLN A 620 -4.07 -3.75 -9.66
CA GLN A 620 -4.67 -3.68 -8.33
C GLN A 620 -3.85 -2.80 -7.37
N TRP A 621 -2.52 -2.92 -7.37
CA TRP A 621 -1.61 -2.06 -6.61
C TRP A 621 -1.67 -0.60 -7.08
N HIS A 622 -1.73 -0.40 -8.41
CA HIS A 622 -1.88 0.92 -9.03
C HIS A 622 -3.19 1.61 -8.60
N ALA A 623 -4.28 0.85 -8.51
CA ALA A 623 -5.60 1.30 -8.08
C ALA A 623 -5.70 1.53 -6.56
N LYS A 624 -5.25 0.58 -5.73
CA LYS A 624 -5.24 0.67 -4.27
C LYS A 624 -4.43 1.88 -3.78
N SER A 625 -3.26 2.13 -4.35
CA SER A 625 -2.47 3.33 -4.03
C SER A 625 -3.23 4.63 -4.32
N ARG A 626 -4.12 4.63 -5.33
CA ARG A 626 -4.93 5.80 -5.70
C ARG A 626 -6.15 5.96 -4.79
N LYS A 627 -6.77 4.87 -4.34
CA LYS A 627 -7.75 4.85 -3.23
C LYS A 627 -7.14 5.46 -1.96
N ASN A 628 -5.92 5.07 -1.60
CA ASN A 628 -5.20 5.60 -0.43
C ASN A 628 -4.91 7.11 -0.52
N ALA A 629 -4.58 7.64 -1.70
CA ALA A 629 -4.49 9.09 -1.94
C ALA A 629 -5.83 9.79 -2.24
N GLY A 630 -6.97 9.10 -2.13
CA GLY A 630 -8.30 9.73 -2.17
C GLY A 630 -8.93 9.87 -3.57
N ALA A 631 -8.43 9.20 -4.60
CA ALA A 631 -9.25 8.99 -5.79
C ALA A 631 -10.53 8.21 -5.43
N SER A 632 -11.68 8.52 -6.02
CA SER A 632 -12.91 7.71 -5.90
C SER A 632 -13.18 6.86 -7.15
N PHE A 633 -12.56 7.21 -8.28
CA PHE A 633 -12.63 6.47 -9.54
C PHE A 633 -11.22 6.22 -10.12
N PHE A 634 -11.01 5.09 -10.77
CA PHE A 634 -9.76 4.75 -11.47
C PHE A 634 -10.02 4.35 -12.92
N VAL A 635 -9.29 4.96 -13.85
CA VAL A 635 -9.36 4.64 -15.29
C VAL A 635 -8.46 3.45 -15.61
N VAL A 636 -9.02 2.43 -16.28
CA VAL A 636 -8.25 1.25 -16.72
C VAL A 636 -8.54 0.91 -18.19
N GLY A 637 -7.49 0.69 -18.99
CA GLY A 637 -7.59 0.30 -20.40
C GLY A 637 -7.26 -1.18 -20.65
N ARG A 638 -6.97 -1.53 -21.90
CA ARG A 638 -6.34 -2.83 -22.26
C ARG A 638 -4.90 -2.88 -21.75
N ASP A 639 -4.49 -4.05 -21.29
CA ASP A 639 -3.14 -4.44 -20.89
C ASP A 639 -2.49 -3.50 -19.85
N PRO A 640 -3.21 -3.16 -18.76
CA PRO A 640 -2.68 -2.29 -17.73
C PRO A 640 -1.51 -3.00 -17.02
N ALA A 641 -0.42 -2.27 -16.81
CA ALA A 641 0.84 -2.80 -16.27
C ALA A 641 1.49 -3.94 -17.09
N GLY A 642 1.06 -4.18 -18.33
CA GLY A 642 1.59 -5.25 -19.17
C GLY A 642 2.98 -5.01 -19.75
N ILE A 643 3.56 -6.11 -20.25
CA ILE A 643 4.84 -6.21 -20.96
C ILE A 643 4.80 -7.46 -21.86
N LYS A 644 5.74 -7.55 -22.82
CA LYS A 644 5.94 -8.72 -23.69
C LYS A 644 6.91 -9.72 -23.07
N ARG A 645 6.87 -10.97 -23.54
CA ARG A 645 7.85 -12.00 -23.19
C ARG A 645 9.25 -11.61 -23.64
N SER A 646 10.29 -12.10 -22.95
CA SER A 646 11.69 -11.86 -23.37
C SER A 646 12.22 -12.88 -24.39
N ASP A 647 11.55 -14.02 -24.58
CA ASP A 647 12.08 -15.20 -25.30
C ASP A 647 11.96 -15.12 -26.84
N GLY A 648 11.79 -13.90 -27.37
CA GLY A 648 11.71 -13.64 -28.81
C GLY A 648 10.33 -13.82 -29.42
N ASP A 649 9.41 -14.46 -28.70
CA ASP A 649 7.98 -14.36 -28.99
C ASP A 649 7.51 -12.91 -28.80
N LYS A 650 6.60 -12.46 -29.66
CA LYS A 650 6.10 -11.07 -29.66
C LYS A 650 4.80 -10.92 -28.89
N ASP A 651 4.28 -11.98 -28.28
CA ASP A 651 3.05 -11.94 -27.50
C ASP A 651 3.18 -11.18 -26.17
N ASP A 652 2.05 -10.65 -25.70
CA ASP A 652 1.91 -9.99 -24.41
C ASP A 652 1.90 -11.07 -23.30
N ILE A 653 2.57 -10.88 -22.16
CA ILE A 653 2.59 -11.89 -21.06
C ILE A 653 1.18 -12.12 -20.50
N TYR A 654 0.32 -11.11 -20.56
CA TYR A 654 -1.02 -11.13 -20.01
C TYR A 654 -2.07 -10.94 -21.11
N ALA A 655 -3.20 -11.66 -21.02
CA ALA A 655 -4.33 -11.41 -21.90
C ALA A 655 -4.92 -10.01 -21.61
N GLY A 656 -5.06 -9.20 -22.66
CA GLY A 656 -5.21 -7.74 -22.55
C GLY A 656 -6.40 -7.22 -21.74
N ASP A 657 -7.46 -8.00 -21.50
CA ASP A 657 -8.60 -7.58 -20.68
C ASP A 657 -8.57 -8.15 -19.24
N HIS A 658 -7.66 -9.07 -18.91
CA HIS A 658 -7.57 -9.65 -17.56
C HIS A 658 -7.36 -8.58 -16.48
N GLY A 659 -6.55 -7.55 -16.75
CA GLY A 659 -6.33 -6.46 -15.79
C GLY A 659 -7.57 -5.62 -15.50
N ARG A 660 -8.55 -5.56 -16.42
CA ARG A 660 -9.85 -4.93 -16.18
C ARG A 660 -10.72 -5.84 -15.32
N PHE A 661 -10.86 -7.11 -15.72
CA PHE A 661 -11.76 -8.07 -15.06
C PHE A 661 -11.32 -8.41 -13.63
N VAL A 662 -10.03 -8.65 -13.41
CA VAL A 662 -9.47 -8.93 -12.07
C VAL A 662 -9.69 -7.75 -11.13
N LEU A 663 -9.55 -6.51 -11.62
CA LEU A 663 -9.71 -5.31 -10.80
C LEU A 663 -11.16 -5.11 -10.31
N HIS A 664 -12.17 -5.47 -11.13
CA HIS A 664 -13.58 -5.47 -10.71
C HIS A 664 -13.94 -6.58 -9.69
N MET A 665 -13.03 -7.52 -9.41
CA MET A 665 -13.22 -8.62 -8.47
C MET A 665 -12.15 -8.66 -7.37
N ALA A 666 -11.39 -7.57 -7.21
CA ALA A 666 -10.23 -7.51 -6.34
C ALA A 666 -10.67 -7.36 -4.86
N PRO A 667 -10.25 -8.26 -3.95
CA PRO A 667 -10.64 -8.19 -2.53
C PRO A 667 -10.10 -6.94 -1.87
N GLY A 668 -10.94 -6.21 -1.13
CA GLY A 668 -10.64 -4.91 -0.52
C GLY A 668 -10.85 -3.70 -1.45
N MET A 669 -11.35 -3.91 -2.66
CA MET A 669 -11.63 -2.86 -3.66
C MET A 669 -13.14 -2.74 -3.97
N GLU A 670 -14.01 -3.36 -3.18
CA GLU A 670 -15.45 -3.48 -3.43
C GLU A 670 -16.16 -2.13 -3.54
N ASP A 671 -15.75 -1.15 -2.72
CA ASP A 671 -16.27 0.23 -2.72
C ASP A 671 -15.50 1.20 -3.63
N PHE A 672 -14.59 0.71 -4.48
CA PHE A 672 -13.72 1.55 -5.33
C PHE A 672 -14.10 1.47 -6.82
N ASN A 673 -14.49 2.61 -7.40
CA ASN A 673 -15.13 2.64 -8.71
C ASN A 673 -14.10 2.51 -9.86
N ILE A 674 -14.36 1.58 -10.78
CA ILE A 674 -13.47 1.29 -11.91
C ILE A 674 -14.14 1.70 -13.23
N LEU A 675 -13.55 2.66 -13.95
CA LEU A 675 -13.98 3.04 -15.29
C LEU A 675 -13.12 2.30 -16.31
N SER A 676 -13.63 1.18 -16.82
CA SER A 676 -12.90 0.34 -17.77
C SER A 676 -13.21 0.70 -19.23
N PHE A 677 -12.17 0.89 -20.04
CA PHE A 677 -12.28 1.31 -21.42
C PHE A 677 -11.71 0.24 -22.37
N SER A 678 -12.48 -0.07 -23.41
CA SER A 678 -12.01 -0.88 -24.55
C SER A 678 -11.01 -0.09 -25.41
N LYS A 679 -10.22 -0.79 -26.24
CA LYS A 679 -9.21 -0.16 -27.12
C LYS A 679 -9.84 0.90 -28.05
N VAL A 680 -9.27 2.10 -28.04
CA VAL A 680 -9.60 3.21 -28.95
C VAL A 680 -8.62 3.29 -30.13
N TYR A 681 -9.09 3.87 -31.22
CA TYR A 681 -8.41 4.01 -32.51
C TYR A 681 -8.47 5.46 -32.98
N TYR A 682 -7.54 5.87 -33.84
CA TYR A 682 -7.52 7.20 -34.42
C TYR A 682 -8.48 7.25 -35.62
N ASP A 683 -9.53 8.07 -35.54
CA ASP A 683 -10.46 8.31 -36.65
C ASP A 683 -9.89 9.37 -37.60
N VAL A 684 -9.69 8.99 -38.87
CA VAL A 684 -9.07 9.85 -39.88
C VAL A 684 -9.97 10.99 -40.36
N GLN A 685 -11.29 10.90 -40.15
CA GLN A 685 -12.25 11.91 -40.56
C GLN A 685 -12.45 12.98 -39.47
N ASP A 686 -12.44 12.56 -38.20
CA ASP A 686 -12.66 13.44 -37.04
C ASP A 686 -11.36 14.00 -36.41
N HIS A 687 -10.20 13.44 -36.79
CA HIS A 687 -8.87 13.72 -36.20
C HIS A 687 -8.82 13.51 -34.68
N LYS A 688 -9.55 12.49 -34.20
CA LYS A 688 -9.75 12.19 -32.78
C LYS A 688 -9.67 10.70 -32.53
N MET A 689 -9.25 10.34 -31.32
CA MET A 689 -9.36 8.96 -30.84
C MET A 689 -10.80 8.67 -30.41
N LYS A 690 -11.31 7.47 -30.71
CA LYS A 690 -12.63 6.97 -30.28
C LYS A 690 -12.69 5.43 -30.40
N PRO A 691 -13.72 4.74 -29.89
CA PRO A 691 -13.95 3.32 -30.20
C PRO A 691 -14.12 3.08 -31.71
N MET A 692 -13.70 1.92 -32.22
CA MET A 692 -13.84 1.57 -33.64
C MET A 692 -15.31 1.38 -34.02
N ASP A 693 -15.73 2.05 -35.10
CA ASP A 693 -17.03 1.85 -35.73
C ASP A 693 -16.91 0.76 -36.81
N SER A 694 -17.57 -0.38 -36.56
CA SER A 694 -17.52 -1.56 -37.43
C SER A 694 -18.10 -1.35 -38.83
N SER A 695 -18.89 -0.29 -39.06
CA SER A 695 -19.47 0.01 -40.37
C SER A 695 -18.44 0.62 -41.35
N ARG A 696 -17.35 1.19 -40.83
CA ARG A 696 -16.40 2.01 -41.59
C ARG A 696 -14.96 1.84 -41.12
N LYS A 697 -14.57 0.58 -40.87
CA LYS A 697 -13.26 0.20 -40.28
C LYS A 697 -12.05 0.80 -40.99
N GLN A 698 -12.14 1.11 -42.29
CA GLN A 698 -11.08 1.76 -43.07
C GLN A 698 -10.74 3.19 -42.60
N ASP A 699 -11.63 3.85 -41.84
CA ASP A 699 -11.41 5.19 -41.30
C ASP A 699 -10.58 5.18 -40.00
N PHE A 700 -10.11 4.02 -39.51
CA PHE A 700 -9.53 3.86 -38.17
C PHE A 700 -8.09 3.34 -38.18
N LEU A 701 -7.16 4.17 -37.73
CA LEU A 701 -5.74 3.83 -37.63
C LEU A 701 -5.35 3.35 -36.23
N SER A 702 -4.58 2.26 -36.16
CA SER A 702 -4.03 1.70 -34.92
C SER A 702 -2.56 2.14 -34.71
N ILE A 703 -2.36 3.36 -34.21
CA ILE A 703 -1.00 3.92 -34.01
C ILE A 703 -0.33 3.28 -32.80
N SER A 704 0.61 2.36 -33.04
CA SER A 704 1.33 1.64 -31.98
C SER A 704 2.45 2.48 -31.34
N GLY A 705 2.86 2.12 -30.12
CA GLY A 705 4.00 2.76 -29.45
C GLY A 705 5.29 2.69 -30.28
N SER A 706 5.58 1.57 -30.94
CA SER A 706 6.75 1.48 -31.83
C SER A 706 6.62 2.34 -33.10
N ARG A 707 5.41 2.51 -33.65
CA ARG A 707 5.16 3.47 -34.76
C ARG A 707 5.41 4.91 -34.27
N MET A 708 4.92 5.27 -33.07
CA MET A 708 5.19 6.56 -32.42
C MET A 708 6.71 6.82 -32.25
N ARG A 709 7.45 5.85 -31.69
CA ARG A 709 8.91 5.97 -31.46
C ARG A 709 9.70 6.21 -32.75
N ASN A 710 9.32 5.54 -33.84
CA ASN A 710 9.98 5.72 -35.13
C ASN A 710 9.71 7.10 -35.73
N MET A 711 8.45 7.57 -35.71
CA MET A 711 8.11 8.92 -36.20
C MET A 711 8.88 10.03 -35.46
N ALA A 712 9.03 9.90 -34.14
CA ALA A 712 9.75 10.89 -33.33
C ALA A 712 11.26 10.86 -33.58
N ARG A 713 11.86 9.67 -33.72
CA ARG A 713 13.30 9.52 -34.07
C ARG A 713 13.61 10.10 -35.45
N GLU A 714 12.74 9.87 -36.43
CA GLU A 714 12.82 10.46 -37.78
C GLU A 714 12.51 11.98 -37.79
N GLY A 715 12.14 12.59 -36.65
CA GLY A 715 11.83 14.02 -36.54
C GLY A 715 10.54 14.44 -37.24
N LEU A 716 9.66 13.49 -37.57
CA LEU A 716 8.46 13.74 -38.37
C LEU A 716 7.53 14.71 -37.65
N GLN A 717 7.12 15.75 -38.35
CA GLN A 717 6.16 16.76 -37.88
C GLN A 717 4.75 16.43 -38.37
N LYS A 718 3.76 17.25 -37.98
CA LYS A 718 2.36 17.08 -38.38
C LYS A 718 2.18 16.99 -39.91
N CYS A 719 1.16 16.25 -40.36
CA CYS A 719 0.79 16.17 -41.78
C CYS A 719 0.36 17.54 -42.34
N GLU A 720 0.51 17.72 -43.66
CA GLU A 720 0.07 18.93 -44.36
C GLU A 720 -1.45 18.93 -44.56
N GLY A 721 -2.14 19.59 -43.63
CA GLY A 721 -3.60 19.59 -43.57
C GLY A 721 -4.17 18.26 -43.09
N ASP A 722 -5.46 18.07 -43.39
CA ASP A 722 -6.30 17.04 -42.78
C ASP A 722 -6.10 15.62 -43.35
N LYS A 723 -5.33 15.48 -44.44
CA LYS A 723 -5.20 14.21 -45.17
C LYS A 723 -3.94 13.44 -44.78
N ILE A 724 -4.12 12.17 -44.44
CA ILE A 724 -3.02 11.22 -44.22
C ILE A 724 -2.59 10.62 -45.57
N PRO A 725 -1.28 10.57 -45.91
CA PRO A 725 -0.80 9.99 -47.16
C PRO A 725 -1.13 8.50 -47.34
N ALA A 726 -1.31 8.07 -48.58
CA ALA A 726 -1.42 6.64 -48.91
C ALA A 726 -0.12 5.89 -48.56
N GLY A 727 -0.24 4.68 -48.00
CA GLY A 727 0.90 3.87 -47.54
C GLY A 727 1.50 4.29 -46.18
N TRP A 728 0.92 5.31 -45.51
CA TRP A 728 1.41 5.81 -44.22
C TRP A 728 1.45 4.74 -43.11
N GLU A 729 0.60 3.71 -43.18
CA GLU A 729 0.62 2.61 -42.20
C GLU A 729 1.89 1.76 -42.27
N ASP A 730 2.36 1.46 -43.47
CA ASP A 730 3.57 0.67 -43.70
C ASP A 730 4.83 1.51 -43.46
N LYS A 731 4.81 2.77 -43.93
CA LYS A 731 5.86 3.75 -43.69
C LYS A 731 5.27 5.13 -43.39
N PRO A 732 5.24 5.56 -42.12
CA PRO A 732 4.84 6.91 -41.75
C PRO A 732 5.74 7.97 -42.38
N THR A 733 5.14 9.10 -42.75
CA THR A 733 5.84 10.26 -43.37
C THR A 733 5.53 11.58 -42.66
N CYS A 734 4.56 11.59 -41.76
CA CYS A 734 4.11 12.72 -40.97
C CYS A 734 3.31 12.23 -39.74
N VAL A 735 2.98 13.11 -38.81
CA VAL A 735 2.17 12.79 -37.62
C VAL A 735 0.71 13.18 -37.85
N PRO A 736 -0.27 12.28 -37.65
CA PRO A 736 -1.69 12.59 -37.78
C PRO A 736 -2.14 13.74 -36.88
N GLN A 737 -2.99 14.62 -37.41
CA GLN A 737 -3.47 15.81 -36.72
C GLN A 737 -4.18 15.46 -35.41
N GLY A 738 -3.93 16.22 -34.34
CA GLY A 738 -4.54 15.98 -33.03
C GLY A 738 -4.04 14.76 -32.25
N PHE A 739 -3.16 13.92 -32.81
CA PHE A 739 -2.59 12.76 -32.09
C PHE A 739 -1.81 13.15 -30.82
N MET A 740 -1.10 14.26 -30.86
CA MET A 740 -0.46 14.93 -29.72
C MET A 740 -0.35 16.43 -30.03
N VAL A 741 -0.36 17.29 -29.01
CA VAL A 741 -0.04 18.72 -29.19
C VAL A 741 1.41 18.92 -29.63
N LYS A 742 1.67 19.98 -30.41
CA LYS A 742 2.99 20.18 -31.04
C LYS A 742 4.12 20.24 -30.02
N SER A 743 3.98 21.03 -28.95
CA SER A 743 5.07 21.20 -27.96
C SER A 743 5.37 19.91 -27.18
N GLY A 744 4.35 19.10 -26.89
CA GLY A 744 4.52 17.76 -26.31
C GLY A 744 5.19 16.79 -27.28
N TRP A 745 4.93 16.92 -28.59
CA TRP A 745 5.58 16.11 -29.63
C TRP A 745 7.03 16.53 -29.88
N ASP A 746 7.34 17.83 -29.87
CA ASP A 746 8.70 18.35 -30.02
C ASP A 746 9.62 17.84 -28.90
N ILE A 747 9.10 17.70 -27.67
CA ILE A 747 9.82 17.05 -26.54
C ILE A 747 10.11 15.58 -26.84
N MET A 748 9.19 14.86 -27.49
CA MET A 748 9.43 13.47 -27.89
C MET A 748 10.48 13.35 -29.01
N ILE A 749 10.54 14.31 -29.94
CA ILE A 749 11.60 14.38 -30.95
C ILE A 749 12.95 14.65 -30.26
N ASP A 750 13.05 15.66 -29.38
CA ASP A 750 14.29 15.97 -28.63
C ASP A 750 14.81 14.77 -27.85
N TYR A 751 13.91 14.00 -27.22
CA TYR A 751 14.27 12.73 -26.59
C TYR A 751 14.78 11.68 -27.59
N TYR A 752 13.98 11.29 -28.59
CA TYR A 752 14.33 10.17 -29.45
C TYR A 752 15.47 10.45 -30.45
N GLN A 753 15.81 11.71 -30.70
CA GLN A 753 17.00 12.11 -31.48
C GLN A 753 18.28 12.21 -30.64
N ASN A 754 18.16 12.29 -29.30
CA ASN A 754 19.28 12.39 -28.37
C ASN A 754 19.20 11.32 -27.27
N ILE A 755 18.76 10.11 -27.61
CA ILE A 755 18.39 9.07 -26.63
C ILE A 755 19.58 8.67 -25.74
N ASP A 756 20.78 8.60 -26.32
CA ASP A 756 22.04 8.23 -25.64
C ASP A 756 22.67 9.40 -24.84
N SER A 757 21.94 10.52 -24.67
CA SER A 757 22.43 11.68 -23.94
C SER A 757 22.31 11.50 -22.43
N SER A 758 23.42 11.65 -21.70
CA SER A 758 23.48 11.52 -20.24
C SER A 758 22.56 12.46 -19.46
N ARG A 759 21.97 13.49 -20.10
CA ARG A 759 21.07 14.47 -19.48
C ARG A 759 19.77 13.86 -18.94
N TRP A 760 19.28 12.75 -19.52
CA TRP A 760 18.01 12.15 -19.14
C TRP A 760 18.06 11.42 -17.78
N ILE A 761 16.92 11.40 -17.08
CA ILE A 761 16.75 10.81 -15.76
C ILE A 761 15.72 9.67 -15.89
N PRO A 762 16.16 8.39 -16.07
CA PRO A 762 15.27 7.29 -16.47
C PRO A 762 14.07 7.10 -15.52
N PHE A 763 14.36 7.13 -14.22
CA PHE A 763 13.42 7.15 -13.11
C PHE A 763 14.00 8.04 -12.01
N ALA A 764 13.27 8.29 -10.92
CA ALA A 764 13.73 9.16 -9.85
C ALA A 764 14.99 8.58 -9.15
N THR A 765 16.15 9.21 -9.33
CA THR A 765 17.41 8.84 -8.66
C THR A 765 17.76 9.87 -7.61
N GLN A 766 18.22 9.42 -6.44
CA GLN A 766 18.53 10.30 -5.31
C GLN A 766 19.87 11.00 -5.54
N PHE A 767 19.83 12.27 -5.91
CA PHE A 767 21.02 13.11 -6.09
C PHE A 767 21.43 13.73 -4.75
N SER A 768 22.23 12.98 -4.00
CA SER A 768 22.83 13.40 -2.74
C SER A 768 24.05 14.28 -2.98
N LYS A 769 24.46 15.08 -1.98
CA LYS A 769 25.73 15.82 -2.06
C LYS A 769 26.88 14.88 -1.71
N PRO A 770 27.95 14.82 -2.52
CA PRO A 770 29.11 14.02 -2.17
C PRO A 770 29.79 14.55 -0.91
N VAL A 771 30.23 13.63 -0.04
CA VAL A 771 31.08 13.96 1.12
C VAL A 771 32.51 14.20 0.61
N VAL A 772 32.76 15.38 0.04
CA VAL A 772 34.08 15.80 -0.47
C VAL A 772 34.86 16.52 0.63
N ASP A 773 36.19 16.41 0.61
CA ASP A 773 37.04 17.23 1.46
C ASP A 773 36.84 18.75 1.20
N SER A 774 37.02 19.53 2.25
CA SER A 774 36.92 21.00 2.24
C SER A 774 38.24 21.69 2.56
N THR A 775 39.32 20.94 2.82
CA THR A 775 40.66 21.48 3.11
C THR A 775 41.50 21.66 1.84
N HIS A 776 41.32 20.81 0.83
CA HIS A 776 41.95 20.95 -0.50
C HIS A 776 41.06 21.69 -1.51
N PHE A 777 41.68 22.19 -2.58
CA PHE A 777 40.97 22.86 -3.67
C PHE A 777 40.47 21.86 -4.71
N PHE A 778 39.17 21.90 -5.03
CA PHE A 778 38.56 21.02 -6.03
C PHE A 778 37.81 21.79 -7.13
N SER A 779 37.36 21.06 -8.15
CA SER A 779 36.17 21.40 -8.95
C SER A 779 35.46 20.13 -9.39
N SER A 780 34.14 20.08 -9.16
CA SER A 780 33.28 19.06 -9.75
C SER A 780 32.78 19.47 -11.14
N GLU A 781 32.58 18.48 -12.00
CA GLU A 781 31.79 18.53 -13.22
C GLU A 781 30.76 17.38 -13.16
N GLY A 782 29.59 17.50 -13.81
CA GLY A 782 28.51 16.51 -13.73
C GLY A 782 27.74 16.49 -12.40
N THR A 783 26.94 15.44 -12.15
CA THR A 783 26.13 15.28 -10.93
C THR A 783 26.48 13.97 -10.21
N PHE A 784 26.80 14.03 -8.91
CA PHE A 784 27.15 12.85 -8.11
C PHE A 784 26.03 11.79 -8.15
N GLY A 785 26.41 10.51 -8.24
CA GLY A 785 25.48 9.41 -8.54
C GLY A 785 25.12 9.27 -10.02
N ARG A 786 25.80 9.97 -10.94
CA ARG A 786 25.71 9.79 -12.41
C ARG A 786 27.10 9.52 -12.99
N THR A 787 27.11 8.86 -14.15
CA THR A 787 28.30 8.56 -14.96
C THR A 787 28.98 9.80 -15.56
N ASP A 788 28.38 11.00 -15.44
CA ASP A 788 28.98 12.26 -15.87
C ASP A 788 29.78 12.98 -14.77
N TYR A 789 29.72 12.52 -13.52
CA TYR A 789 30.41 13.13 -12.39
C TYR A 789 31.93 12.98 -12.46
N LYS A 790 32.65 14.07 -12.19
CA LYS A 790 34.11 14.11 -12.13
C LYS A 790 34.56 15.04 -11.01
N LEU A 791 35.34 14.54 -10.06
CA LEU A 791 36.02 15.37 -9.07
C LEU A 791 37.47 15.63 -9.51
N TYR A 792 37.78 16.86 -9.89
CA TYR A 792 39.13 17.30 -10.23
C TYR A 792 39.82 17.94 -9.01
N PHE A 793 41.02 17.46 -8.70
CA PHE A 793 41.93 18.07 -7.74
C PHE A 793 42.57 19.34 -8.31
N LYS A 794 42.96 20.27 -7.43
CA LYS A 794 43.74 21.46 -7.76
C LYS A 794 44.82 21.74 -6.71
N ASN A 795 45.87 22.42 -7.13
CA ASN A 795 46.86 23.01 -6.23
C ASN A 795 46.40 24.39 -5.70
N ASP A 796 47.22 25.01 -4.84
CA ASP A 796 46.97 26.33 -4.22
C ASP A 796 46.81 27.50 -5.22
N LYS A 797 47.20 27.31 -6.49
CA LYS A 797 47.03 28.29 -7.57
C LYS A 797 45.71 28.09 -8.34
N GLY A 798 44.96 27.05 -8.02
CA GLY A 798 43.74 26.65 -8.71
C GLY A 798 43.97 25.85 -10.01
N GLU A 799 45.20 25.47 -10.31
CA GLU A 799 45.56 24.66 -11.49
C GLU A 799 45.12 23.21 -11.25
N LYS A 800 44.47 22.56 -12.23
CA LYS A 800 44.11 21.13 -12.12
C LYS A 800 45.38 20.26 -12.05
N ILE A 801 45.39 19.32 -11.10
CA ILE A 801 46.47 18.33 -10.88
C ILE A 801 45.88 16.92 -10.87
N SER A 802 46.73 15.91 -11.08
CA SER A 802 46.33 14.50 -10.94
C SER A 802 46.57 13.97 -9.52
N PRO A 803 45.57 13.33 -8.89
CA PRO A 803 45.77 12.63 -7.62
C PRO A 803 46.76 11.48 -7.75
N TRP A 804 46.74 10.74 -8.86
CA TRP A 804 47.63 9.58 -9.06
C TRP A 804 49.09 9.98 -9.27
N HIS A 805 49.36 11.14 -9.90
CA HIS A 805 50.71 11.48 -10.36
C HIS A 805 51.39 12.63 -9.62
N ASP A 806 50.64 13.69 -9.32
CA ASP A 806 51.22 14.95 -8.86
C ASP A 806 51.24 15.04 -7.31
N ILE A 807 50.49 14.17 -6.62
CA ILE A 807 50.52 14.03 -5.15
C ILE A 807 51.65 13.05 -4.77
N PRO A 808 52.59 13.42 -3.87
CA PRO A 808 53.67 12.53 -3.46
C PRO A 808 53.17 11.29 -2.69
N LEU A 809 53.83 10.14 -2.86
CA LEU A 809 53.56 8.92 -2.08
C LEU A 809 53.73 9.12 -0.55
N HIS A 810 54.70 9.94 -0.14
CA HIS A 810 54.98 10.24 1.28
C HIS A 810 54.62 11.70 1.63
N PRO A 811 54.11 11.99 2.84
CA PRO A 811 53.91 13.35 3.32
C PRO A 811 55.23 14.14 3.32
N THR A 812 55.20 15.42 2.93
CA THR A 812 56.41 16.28 2.84
C THR A 812 57.16 16.44 4.17
N ASP A 813 56.44 16.29 5.28
CA ASP A 813 56.94 16.49 6.63
C ASP A 813 57.37 15.16 7.29
N SER A 814 57.28 14.05 6.56
CA SER A 814 57.75 12.73 7.00
C SER A 814 59.28 12.74 7.12
N LYS A 815 59.79 12.26 8.27
CA LYS A 815 61.23 12.36 8.61
C LYS A 815 62.05 11.13 8.20
N ASP A 816 61.36 10.05 7.88
CA ASP A 816 61.90 8.70 7.69
C ASP A 816 61.12 7.89 6.64
N ASN A 817 60.15 8.51 5.94
CA ASN A 817 59.22 7.87 5.00
C ASN A 817 58.37 6.73 5.61
N SER A 818 58.23 6.66 6.94
CA SER A 818 57.39 5.65 7.63
C SER A 818 55.87 5.82 7.39
N SER A 819 55.47 7.00 6.92
CA SER A 819 54.09 7.39 6.67
C SER A 819 53.81 7.58 5.18
N TYR A 820 52.59 7.28 4.75
CA TYR A 820 52.16 7.32 3.35
C TYR A 820 50.94 8.23 3.19
N ASN A 821 50.81 8.90 2.05
CA ASN A 821 49.62 9.66 1.68
C ASN A 821 48.59 8.71 1.05
N PHE A 822 47.52 8.38 1.78
CA PHE A 822 46.36 7.68 1.23
C PHE A 822 45.38 8.69 0.63
N ILE A 823 44.90 8.45 -0.59
CA ILE A 823 43.87 9.26 -1.23
C ILE A 823 42.54 8.52 -1.14
N VAL A 824 41.56 9.12 -0.46
CA VAL A 824 40.22 8.55 -0.32
C VAL A 824 39.40 8.76 -1.60
N GLU A 825 38.88 7.67 -2.14
CA GLU A 825 38.00 7.69 -3.31
C GLU A 825 36.56 7.37 -2.90
N ILE A 826 36.36 6.35 -2.06
CA ILE A 826 35.06 5.96 -1.51
C ILE A 826 35.07 6.13 0.01
N PRO A 827 34.37 7.15 0.55
CA PRO A 827 34.20 7.29 1.99
C PRO A 827 33.44 6.11 2.59
N LYS A 828 33.82 5.72 3.81
CA LYS A 828 33.08 4.75 4.64
C LYS A 828 31.60 5.10 4.70
N GLY A 829 30.73 4.13 4.47
CA GLY A 829 29.28 4.30 4.39
C GLY A 829 28.71 4.56 2.99
N ILE A 830 29.55 4.92 2.01
CA ILE A 830 29.13 5.12 0.61
C ILE A 830 29.24 3.82 -0.16
N ALA A 831 28.21 3.45 -0.93
CA ALA A 831 28.22 2.26 -1.78
C ALA A 831 28.61 2.55 -3.24
N HIS A 832 28.48 3.80 -3.72
CA HIS A 832 28.93 4.21 -5.05
C HIS A 832 30.41 3.86 -5.28
N LYS A 833 30.72 3.08 -6.32
CA LYS A 833 32.10 2.71 -6.67
C LYS A 833 32.77 3.89 -7.38
N MET A 834 33.52 4.69 -6.63
CA MET A 834 34.22 5.90 -7.08
C MET A 834 35.73 5.60 -7.16
N GLU A 835 36.35 5.85 -8.32
CA GLU A 835 37.77 5.54 -8.59
C GLU A 835 38.40 6.61 -9.51
N VAL A 836 39.72 6.78 -9.41
CA VAL A 836 40.54 7.66 -10.23
C VAL A 836 40.65 7.13 -11.66
N ASN A 837 40.15 7.90 -12.63
CA ASN A 837 40.13 7.45 -14.01
C ASN A 837 41.52 7.56 -14.68
N LYS A 838 42.13 6.42 -15.01
CA LYS A 838 43.48 6.33 -15.62
C LYS A 838 43.62 7.03 -16.98
N GLU A 839 42.57 7.04 -17.80
CA GLU A 839 42.61 7.60 -19.16
C GLU A 839 42.27 9.10 -19.22
N ALA A 840 41.41 9.57 -18.32
CA ALA A 840 40.95 10.95 -18.31
C ALA A 840 42.06 11.93 -17.88
N ARG A 841 42.18 13.03 -18.62
CA ARG A 841 43.15 14.09 -18.35
C ARG A 841 43.01 14.63 -16.92
N TYR A 842 44.12 14.70 -16.17
CA TYR A 842 44.18 15.01 -14.72
C TYR A 842 43.57 13.95 -13.79
N ASN A 843 43.34 12.73 -14.27
CA ASN A 843 42.86 11.57 -13.52
C ASN A 843 41.81 11.90 -12.42
N PRO A 844 40.66 12.51 -12.77
CA PRO A 844 39.60 12.81 -11.81
C PRO A 844 39.04 11.53 -11.18
N ILE A 845 38.56 11.63 -9.94
CA ILE A 845 37.71 10.58 -9.35
C ILE A 845 36.35 10.62 -10.08
N MET A 846 35.91 9.47 -10.57
CA MET A 846 34.67 9.26 -11.33
C MET A 846 33.93 8.03 -10.81
N GLN A 847 32.62 7.91 -11.05
CA GLN A 847 31.92 6.67 -10.74
C GLN A 847 32.20 5.62 -11.81
N ASP A 848 32.56 4.41 -11.38
CA ASP A 848 32.71 3.24 -12.24
C ASP A 848 31.37 2.90 -12.92
N THR A 849 31.42 2.31 -14.12
CA THR A 849 30.22 2.11 -14.94
C THR A 849 29.87 0.63 -15.14
N THR A 850 28.60 0.34 -15.35
CA THR A 850 28.15 -0.99 -15.80
C THR A 850 28.79 -1.34 -17.15
N HIS A 851 28.93 -2.63 -17.48
CA HIS A 851 29.65 -3.09 -18.70
C HIS A 851 29.08 -2.54 -20.04
N ASN A 852 27.84 -2.06 -20.04
CA ASN A 852 27.17 -1.40 -21.16
C ASN A 852 27.26 0.15 -21.14
N GLY A 853 27.94 0.74 -20.14
CA GLY A 853 28.12 2.18 -19.95
C GLY A 853 26.87 2.97 -19.52
N THR A 854 25.71 2.32 -19.31
CA THR A 854 24.43 3.04 -19.14
C THR A 854 24.20 3.58 -17.73
N ARG A 855 24.86 3.04 -16.70
CA ARG A 855 24.64 3.41 -15.29
C ARG A 855 25.96 3.43 -14.50
N GLY A 856 25.96 4.18 -13.40
CA GLY A 856 26.98 4.06 -12.37
C GLY A 856 26.87 2.73 -11.63
N ARG A 857 27.97 2.27 -11.05
CA ARG A 857 28.09 1.02 -10.29
C ARG A 857 28.14 1.30 -8.79
N ASP A 858 27.47 0.42 -8.03
CA ASP A 858 27.43 0.44 -6.57
C ASP A 858 27.82 -0.93 -6.00
N TYR A 859 28.40 -0.97 -4.81
CA TYR A 859 28.59 -2.20 -4.05
C TYR A 859 27.26 -2.69 -3.48
N LEU A 860 26.74 -3.81 -4.00
CA LEU A 860 25.43 -4.35 -3.61
C LEU A 860 25.48 -5.34 -2.43
N TYR A 861 26.61 -5.46 -1.73
CA TYR A 861 26.80 -6.47 -0.67
C TYR A 861 26.44 -5.99 0.75
N GLY A 862 26.24 -4.68 0.94
CA GLY A 862 25.93 -4.07 2.23
C GLY A 862 26.48 -2.64 2.30
N VAL A 863 26.70 -2.12 3.50
CA VAL A 863 27.31 -0.79 3.70
C VAL A 863 28.82 -0.94 3.94
N PRO A 864 29.72 -0.34 3.13
CA PRO A 864 31.16 -0.42 3.37
C PRO A 864 31.56 0.23 4.70
N PHE A 865 32.17 -0.55 5.59
CA PHE A 865 32.54 -0.13 6.95
C PHE A 865 34.00 0.38 7.07
N PHE A 866 34.66 0.57 5.93
CA PHE A 866 36.03 1.06 5.75
C PHE A 866 36.04 2.19 4.72
N ASN A 867 37.08 3.04 4.72
CA ASN A 867 37.33 3.98 3.63
C ASN A 867 38.18 3.28 2.56
N TYR A 868 37.91 3.54 1.27
CA TYR A 868 38.63 2.93 0.14
C TYR A 868 39.29 4.02 -0.72
N GLY A 869 40.39 3.66 -1.37
CA GLY A 869 41.04 4.48 -2.38
C GLY A 869 42.43 3.94 -2.71
N LEU A 870 43.39 4.82 -3.02
CA LEU A 870 44.70 4.42 -3.56
C LEU A 870 45.90 5.05 -2.84
N PHE A 871 47.09 4.47 -3.07
CA PHE A 871 48.37 5.16 -2.86
C PHE A 871 48.82 5.84 -4.17
N PRO A 872 49.07 7.16 -4.15
CA PRO A 872 49.52 7.88 -5.34
C PRO A 872 50.94 7.46 -5.71
N GLN A 873 51.29 7.66 -6.97
CA GLN A 873 52.60 7.31 -7.52
C GLN A 873 52.95 5.82 -7.43
N THR A 874 51.96 4.92 -7.39
CA THR A 874 52.13 3.46 -7.46
C THR A 874 51.47 2.92 -8.74
N TRP A 875 51.88 1.73 -9.21
CA TRP A 875 51.23 1.05 -10.34
C TRP A 875 51.51 -0.47 -10.36
N GLU A 876 50.44 -1.24 -10.53
CA GLU A 876 50.40 -2.71 -10.60
C GLU A 876 50.68 -3.22 -12.04
N ASP A 877 51.96 -3.29 -12.43
CA ASP A 877 52.38 -3.70 -13.78
C ASP A 877 51.89 -5.13 -14.18
N PRO A 878 51.03 -5.28 -15.20
CA PRO A 878 50.49 -6.58 -15.63
C PRO A 878 51.52 -7.53 -16.24
N SER A 879 52.72 -7.04 -16.59
CA SER A 879 53.81 -7.84 -17.13
C SER A 879 54.63 -8.54 -16.04
N VAL A 880 54.63 -8.01 -14.81
CA VAL A 880 55.21 -8.68 -13.64
C VAL A 880 54.25 -9.77 -13.20
N LYS A 881 54.74 -11.02 -13.12
CA LYS A 881 53.93 -12.20 -12.77
C LYS A 881 54.31 -12.81 -11.41
N ASP A 882 53.31 -13.27 -10.67
CA ASP A 882 53.45 -14.08 -9.45
C ASP A 882 53.97 -15.50 -9.75
N GLU A 883 54.18 -16.31 -8.71
CA GLU A 883 54.62 -17.70 -8.86
C GLU A 883 53.64 -18.62 -9.63
N LYS A 884 52.39 -18.16 -9.85
CA LYS A 884 51.31 -18.90 -10.51
C LYS A 884 51.06 -18.41 -11.95
N GLY A 885 51.66 -17.29 -12.36
CA GLY A 885 51.52 -16.66 -13.67
C GLY A 885 50.50 -15.51 -13.76
N ASN A 886 49.85 -15.15 -12.65
CA ASN A 886 48.96 -13.99 -12.54
C ASN A 886 49.80 -12.71 -12.48
N GLY A 887 49.35 -11.56 -13.02
CA GLY A 887 50.13 -10.30 -12.90
C GLY A 887 49.29 -9.13 -12.46
N GLY A 888 49.89 -7.96 -12.21
CA GLY A 888 49.15 -6.79 -11.72
C GLY A 888 47.90 -6.45 -12.53
N ASP A 889 46.88 -5.92 -11.86
CA ASP A 889 45.58 -5.55 -12.42
C ASP A 889 45.58 -4.30 -13.34
N ASN A 890 46.76 -3.68 -13.54
CA ASN A 890 46.98 -2.46 -14.33
C ASN A 890 46.52 -1.16 -13.64
N ASP A 891 46.23 -1.17 -12.34
CA ASP A 891 45.73 -0.01 -11.57
C ASP A 891 46.77 0.63 -10.63
N PRO A 892 46.48 1.80 -10.04
CA PRO A 892 47.18 2.30 -8.85
C PRO A 892 46.97 1.32 -7.69
N LEU A 893 47.95 1.19 -6.80
CA LEU A 893 47.88 0.23 -5.69
C LEU A 893 46.76 0.61 -4.71
N ASP A 894 45.82 -0.31 -4.53
CA ASP A 894 44.59 -0.12 -3.76
C ASP A 894 44.80 -0.18 -2.24
N VAL A 895 44.01 0.61 -1.52
CA VAL A 895 44.19 0.89 -0.09
C VAL A 895 42.85 0.90 0.66
N ILE A 896 42.82 0.18 1.77
CA ILE A 896 41.66 0.06 2.66
C ILE A 896 42.02 0.61 4.04
N GLU A 897 41.42 1.73 4.41
CA GLU A 897 41.60 2.38 5.71
C GLU A 897 40.45 1.99 6.66
N ILE A 898 40.82 1.41 7.79
CA ILE A 898 39.92 0.72 8.72
C ILE A 898 39.57 1.57 9.97
N GLY A 899 39.66 2.89 9.83
CA GLY A 899 39.47 3.85 10.91
C GLY A 899 38.05 3.88 11.46
N ALA A 900 37.90 4.51 12.63
CA ALA A 900 36.59 4.76 13.20
C ALA A 900 35.78 5.74 12.33
N LYS A 901 36.44 6.77 11.78
CA LYS A 901 35.84 7.89 11.05
C LYS A 901 35.49 7.53 9.59
N GLN A 902 34.47 8.19 9.06
CA GLN A 902 34.35 8.45 7.63
C GLN A 902 35.36 9.54 7.24
N LEU A 903 36.18 9.28 6.23
CA LEU A 903 37.11 10.26 5.66
C LEU A 903 36.51 10.79 4.35
N PRO A 904 36.54 12.11 4.07
CA PRO A 904 35.91 12.65 2.85
C PRO A 904 36.61 12.23 1.55
N MET A 905 35.83 12.10 0.48
CA MET A 905 36.33 11.85 -0.88
C MET A 905 37.28 12.96 -1.33
N GLY A 906 38.40 12.57 -1.91
CA GLY A 906 39.48 13.46 -2.30
C GLY A 906 40.43 13.86 -1.15
N SER A 907 40.17 13.47 0.10
CA SER A 907 41.09 13.78 1.19
C SER A 907 42.42 13.03 1.05
N VAL A 908 43.52 13.75 1.23
CA VAL A 908 44.87 13.19 1.31
C VAL A 908 45.19 12.96 2.79
N SER A 909 45.11 11.71 3.23
CA SER A 909 45.23 11.31 4.63
C SER A 909 46.57 10.61 4.89
N PRO A 910 47.43 11.13 5.79
CA PRO A 910 48.58 10.38 6.27
C PRO A 910 48.15 9.10 7.00
N VAL A 911 48.67 7.96 6.56
CA VAL A 911 48.40 6.62 7.12
C VAL A 911 49.70 5.87 7.43
N LYS A 912 49.59 4.79 8.20
CA LYS A 912 50.61 3.72 8.30
C LYS A 912 50.05 2.38 7.83
N ILE A 913 50.93 1.54 7.29
CA ILE A 913 50.61 0.22 6.71
C ILE A 913 50.62 -0.86 7.79
N LEU A 914 49.67 -1.80 7.72
CA LEU A 914 49.51 -2.91 8.66
C LEU A 914 49.74 -4.29 8.01
N GLY A 915 49.54 -4.40 6.70
CA GLY A 915 49.61 -5.64 5.91
C GLY A 915 48.94 -5.48 4.54
N SER A 916 48.84 -6.56 3.75
CA SER A 916 48.14 -6.59 2.44
C SER A 916 47.32 -7.87 2.28
N LEU A 917 46.14 -7.77 1.68
CA LEU A 917 45.36 -8.90 1.16
C LEU A 917 45.48 -8.93 -0.37
N GLU A 918 45.79 -10.10 -0.93
CA GLU A 918 46.08 -10.30 -2.36
C GLU A 918 44.99 -11.17 -2.99
N LEU A 919 44.13 -10.55 -3.81
CA LEU A 919 43.08 -11.21 -4.57
C LEU A 919 43.62 -11.70 -5.92
N VAL A 920 42.99 -12.74 -6.46
CA VAL A 920 43.25 -13.25 -7.81
C VAL A 920 41.92 -13.38 -8.56
N ASP A 921 41.78 -12.64 -9.66
CA ASP A 921 40.63 -12.69 -10.57
C ASP A 921 41.14 -12.87 -12.01
N GLN A 922 40.70 -13.91 -12.72
CA GLN A 922 40.96 -14.17 -14.15
C GLN A 922 42.44 -14.16 -14.67
N GLY A 923 43.45 -14.14 -13.79
CA GLY A 923 44.87 -14.04 -14.15
C GLY A 923 45.51 -12.69 -13.80
N GLU A 924 44.75 -11.83 -13.12
CA GLU A 924 45.17 -10.57 -12.52
C GLU A 924 45.34 -10.74 -11.00
N VAL A 925 46.30 -10.01 -10.44
CA VAL A 925 46.62 -9.89 -9.01
C VAL A 925 46.22 -8.49 -8.57
N ASP A 926 45.48 -8.42 -7.47
CA ASP A 926 44.89 -7.22 -6.90
C ASP A 926 45.35 -7.15 -5.42
N HIS A 927 46.25 -6.23 -5.09
CA HIS A 927 46.74 -6.03 -3.71
C HIS A 927 45.96 -4.92 -2.98
N LYS A 928 45.03 -5.31 -2.09
CA LYS A 928 44.41 -4.38 -1.12
C LYS A 928 45.33 -4.18 0.08
N ILE A 929 46.02 -3.04 0.16
CA ILE A 929 46.85 -2.68 1.32
C ILE A 929 45.98 -2.24 2.49
N LEU A 930 46.21 -2.83 3.67
CA LEU A 930 45.48 -2.53 4.90
C LEU A 930 46.21 -1.44 5.68
N VAL A 931 45.53 -0.33 5.96
CA VAL A 931 46.13 0.86 6.59
C VAL A 931 45.25 1.44 7.70
N ILE A 932 45.85 2.29 8.54
CA ILE A 932 45.13 3.11 9.53
C ILE A 932 45.60 4.56 9.49
N SER A 933 44.66 5.50 9.55
CA SER A 933 44.94 6.94 9.61
C SER A 933 45.76 7.31 10.83
N LEU A 934 46.76 8.16 10.65
CA LEU A 934 47.49 8.81 11.74
C LEU A 934 46.61 9.78 12.57
N SER A 935 45.34 9.94 12.19
CA SER A 935 44.32 10.68 12.94
C SER A 935 43.29 9.79 13.68
N ASP A 936 43.39 8.45 13.60
CA ASP A 936 42.49 7.56 14.36
C ASP A 936 42.88 7.48 15.84
N LYS A 937 41.87 7.39 16.71
CA LYS A 937 42.04 7.36 18.18
C LYS A 937 42.77 6.10 18.69
N ASP A 938 42.87 5.06 17.89
CA ASP A 938 43.48 3.78 18.24
C ASP A 938 44.82 3.54 17.51
N VAL A 939 45.35 4.53 16.78
CA VAL A 939 46.58 4.40 15.98
C VAL A 939 47.78 3.92 16.81
N ASP A 940 47.96 4.47 18.02
CA ASP A 940 49.05 4.13 18.95
C ASP A 940 48.97 2.70 19.54
N LYS A 941 47.95 1.92 19.13
CA LYS A 941 47.68 0.56 19.62
C LYS A 941 47.70 -0.50 18.51
N ILE A 942 47.80 -0.08 17.25
CA ILE A 942 47.62 -0.94 16.07
C ILE A 942 48.79 -0.69 15.12
N ASP A 943 49.85 -1.49 15.24
CA ASP A 943 51.02 -1.47 14.35
C ASP A 943 51.01 -2.63 13.33
N SER A 944 50.22 -3.67 13.58
CA SER A 944 50.04 -4.80 12.66
C SER A 944 48.58 -5.25 12.55
N VAL A 945 48.32 -6.10 11.56
CA VAL A 945 47.06 -6.87 11.43
C VAL A 945 46.74 -7.72 12.67
N SER A 946 47.75 -8.16 13.44
CA SER A 946 47.51 -8.89 14.70
C SER A 946 46.95 -7.96 15.77
N ASP A 947 47.47 -6.74 15.86
CA ASP A 947 47.03 -5.73 16.83
C ASP A 947 45.65 -5.19 16.47
N LEU A 948 45.35 -5.04 15.17
CA LEU A 948 44.00 -4.76 14.68
C LEU A 948 43.00 -5.78 15.23
N GLN A 949 43.28 -7.08 15.10
CA GLN A 949 42.37 -8.13 15.55
C GLN A 949 42.22 -8.16 17.09
N ASN A 950 43.23 -7.69 17.83
CA ASN A 950 43.17 -7.54 19.29
C ASN A 950 42.37 -6.29 19.73
N VAL A 951 42.47 -5.17 19.01
CA VAL A 951 41.89 -3.86 19.39
C VAL A 951 40.50 -3.63 18.79
N LYS A 952 40.24 -4.14 17.58
CA LYS A 952 38.96 -4.06 16.86
C LYS A 952 38.56 -5.47 16.35
N PRO A 953 38.28 -6.44 17.25
CA PRO A 953 38.03 -7.83 16.88
C PRO A 953 36.86 -7.99 15.91
N GLY A 954 37.00 -8.89 14.93
CA GLY A 954 35.98 -9.16 13.91
C GLY A 954 36.02 -8.24 12.69
N VAL A 955 36.74 -7.10 12.74
CA VAL A 955 36.86 -6.18 11.60
C VAL A 955 37.60 -6.83 10.43
N LEU A 956 38.67 -7.60 10.71
CA LEU A 956 39.39 -8.33 9.67
C LEU A 956 38.54 -9.46 9.07
N ASP A 957 37.82 -10.21 9.90
CA ASP A 957 36.97 -11.33 9.44
C ASP A 957 35.84 -10.82 8.54
N ALA A 958 35.22 -9.69 8.92
CA ALA A 958 34.22 -9.00 8.09
C ALA A 958 34.82 -8.49 6.77
N LEU A 959 36.07 -8.01 6.77
CA LEU A 959 36.74 -7.51 5.57
C LEU A 959 37.11 -8.64 4.60
N VAL A 960 37.55 -9.78 5.12
CA VAL A 960 37.83 -11.00 4.35
C VAL A 960 36.54 -11.57 3.74
N ASP A 961 35.42 -11.61 4.50
CA ASP A 961 34.10 -12.03 3.99
C ASP A 961 33.59 -11.06 2.89
N TRP A 962 33.74 -9.75 3.12
CA TRP A 962 33.37 -8.70 2.17
C TRP A 962 34.15 -8.79 0.86
N LEU A 963 35.49 -8.80 0.92
CA LEU A 963 36.37 -8.84 -0.25
C LEU A 963 36.18 -10.11 -1.07
N LYS A 964 35.85 -11.25 -0.44
CA LYS A 964 35.44 -12.47 -1.15
C LYS A 964 34.15 -12.29 -1.94
N LYS A 965 33.14 -11.62 -1.38
CA LYS A 965 31.74 -11.79 -1.82
C LYS A 965 31.11 -10.56 -2.47
N TYR A 966 31.76 -9.40 -2.44
CA TYR A 966 31.16 -8.15 -2.96
C TYR A 966 30.78 -8.21 -4.45
N LYS A 967 31.48 -9.02 -5.26
CA LYS A 967 31.19 -9.23 -6.69
C LYS A 967 30.03 -10.22 -6.96
N ILE A 968 29.59 -11.01 -5.97
CA ILE A 968 28.57 -12.06 -6.18
C ILE A 968 27.19 -11.50 -6.59
N PRO A 969 26.66 -10.41 -5.99
CA PRO A 969 25.40 -9.79 -6.46
C PRO A 969 25.45 -9.28 -7.91
N GLU A 970 26.65 -9.07 -8.48
CA GLU A 970 26.85 -8.70 -9.88
C GLU A 970 26.78 -9.91 -10.83
N GLY A 971 26.60 -11.12 -10.30
CA GLY A 971 26.60 -12.39 -11.05
C GLY A 971 27.99 -13.01 -11.26
N LYS A 972 29.03 -12.50 -10.60
CA LYS A 972 30.38 -13.09 -10.61
C LYS A 972 30.52 -14.19 -9.53
N SER A 973 31.59 -14.96 -9.61
CA SER A 973 31.98 -15.91 -8.56
C SER A 973 32.53 -15.19 -7.31
N GLU A 974 32.67 -15.95 -6.22
CA GLU A 974 33.48 -15.53 -5.05
C GLU A 974 34.93 -15.29 -5.48
N ASN A 975 35.55 -14.21 -5.01
CA ASN A 975 36.97 -13.92 -5.26
C ASN A 975 37.85 -14.93 -4.52
N LEU A 976 38.97 -15.31 -5.13
CA LEU A 976 40.00 -16.10 -4.49
C LEU A 976 41.07 -15.16 -3.91
N PHE A 977 41.56 -15.44 -2.70
CA PHE A 977 42.83 -14.88 -2.25
C PHE A 977 43.97 -15.82 -2.63
N SER A 978 45.16 -15.27 -2.83
CA SER A 978 46.37 -16.08 -2.95
C SER A 978 46.75 -16.77 -1.63
N GLN A 979 46.37 -16.16 -0.50
CA GLN A 979 46.50 -16.65 0.88
C GLN A 979 45.38 -16.10 1.78
N GLU A 980 44.85 -16.92 2.69
CA GLU A 980 43.72 -16.59 3.59
C GLU A 980 44.08 -15.64 4.76
N LYS A 981 45.31 -15.13 4.81
CA LYS A 981 45.76 -14.19 5.85
C LYS A 981 46.52 -13.04 5.21
N PRO A 982 46.39 -11.81 5.72
CA PRO A 982 47.20 -10.70 5.22
C PRO A 982 48.71 -10.95 5.41
N THR A 983 49.51 -10.32 4.55
CA THR A 983 50.96 -10.19 4.75
C THR A 983 51.28 -9.35 6.00
N SER A 984 52.54 -9.38 6.46
CA SER A 984 53.01 -8.44 7.48
C SER A 984 53.20 -7.02 6.91
N ALA A 985 53.30 -6.02 7.79
CA ALA A 985 53.49 -4.63 7.40
C ALA A 985 54.76 -4.44 6.53
N GLU A 986 55.85 -5.13 6.83
CA GLU A 986 57.12 -5.04 6.08
C GLU A 986 56.98 -5.58 4.65
N ALA A 987 56.25 -6.68 4.47
CA ALA A 987 55.98 -7.26 3.15
C ALA A 987 55.03 -6.36 2.34
N ALA A 988 54.03 -5.76 2.97
CA ALA A 988 53.17 -4.76 2.33
C ALA A 988 53.93 -3.48 1.95
N ILE A 989 54.84 -3.00 2.80
CA ILE A 989 55.76 -1.88 2.51
C ILE A 989 56.62 -2.19 1.28
N GLN A 990 57.11 -3.42 1.13
CA GLN A 990 57.86 -3.82 -0.06
C GLN A 990 56.99 -3.81 -1.33
N ILE A 991 55.73 -4.25 -1.28
CA ILE A 991 54.78 -4.16 -2.41
C ILE A 991 54.56 -2.68 -2.82
N VAL A 992 54.43 -1.77 -1.86
CA VAL A 992 54.31 -0.32 -2.15
C VAL A 992 55.60 0.24 -2.77
N ALA A 993 56.78 -0.17 -2.29
CA ALA A 993 58.07 0.26 -2.86
C ALA A 993 58.27 -0.25 -4.30
N ASP A 994 57.97 -1.52 -4.55
CA ASP A 994 58.02 -2.16 -5.86
C ASP A 994 57.10 -1.51 -6.89
N THR A 995 55.83 -1.28 -6.51
CA THR A 995 54.83 -0.62 -7.37
C THR A 995 55.13 0.87 -7.58
N HIS A 996 55.80 1.54 -6.63
CA HIS A 996 56.33 2.88 -6.82
C HIS A 996 57.49 2.90 -7.83
N GLU A 997 58.43 1.95 -7.76
CA GLU A 997 59.52 1.85 -8.75
C GLU A 997 58.98 1.54 -10.17
N ARG A 998 57.96 0.68 -10.27
CA ARG A 998 57.24 0.40 -11.53
C ARG A 998 56.56 1.66 -12.07
N TRP A 999 55.84 2.41 -11.22
CA TRP A 999 55.24 3.69 -11.59
C TRP A 999 56.28 4.70 -12.08
N GLN A 1000 57.43 4.83 -11.42
CA GLN A 1000 58.49 5.74 -11.86
C GLN A 1000 58.95 5.42 -13.30
N LYS A 1001 59.25 4.14 -13.59
CA LYS A 1001 59.67 3.68 -14.93
C LYS A 1001 58.57 3.80 -15.97
N PHE A 1002 57.31 3.61 -15.58
CA PHE A 1002 56.16 3.87 -16.43
C PHE A 1002 56.03 5.37 -16.75
N LYS A 1003 56.20 6.24 -15.74
CA LYS A 1003 56.13 7.71 -15.87
C LYS A 1003 57.26 8.30 -16.72
N THR A 1004 58.45 7.68 -16.74
CA THR A 1004 59.56 8.04 -17.65
C THR A 1004 59.42 7.46 -19.05
N GLY A 1005 58.50 6.52 -19.29
CA GLY A 1005 58.32 5.83 -20.57
C GLY A 1005 59.30 4.67 -20.80
N GLU A 1006 59.98 4.19 -19.76
CA GLU A 1006 60.81 2.97 -19.82
C GLU A 1006 59.96 1.70 -19.91
N ILE A 1007 58.74 1.73 -19.37
CA ILE A 1007 57.72 0.68 -19.51
C ILE A 1007 56.58 1.21 -20.39
N SER A 1008 56.20 0.44 -21.43
CA SER A 1008 55.08 0.76 -22.32
C SER A 1008 53.90 -0.17 -22.06
N VAL A 1009 52.81 0.38 -21.52
CA VAL A 1009 51.48 -0.26 -21.57
C VAL A 1009 50.93 -0.27 -23.01
N LYS A 1010 49.84 -1.03 -23.22
CA LYS A 1010 49.04 -1.00 -24.45
C LYS A 1010 48.02 0.15 -24.46
N ASP A 1011 47.62 0.60 -23.28
CA ASP A 1011 46.43 1.40 -23.03
C ASP A 1011 46.76 2.90 -22.95
N LYS A 1012 45.76 3.75 -23.16
CA LYS A 1012 45.96 5.21 -23.28
C LYS A 1012 45.78 5.94 -21.96
N PHE A 1013 46.56 5.57 -20.97
CA PHE A 1013 46.59 6.29 -19.69
C PHE A 1013 47.14 7.72 -19.91
N TRP A 1014 46.60 8.69 -19.17
CA TRP A 1014 47.08 10.07 -19.21
C TRP A 1014 48.24 10.25 -18.22
N LEU A 1015 49.34 10.86 -18.69
CA LEU A 1015 50.63 10.88 -17.97
C LEU A 1015 51.25 12.28 -17.84
N ASN A 1016 50.41 13.33 -17.81
CA ASN A 1016 50.71 14.78 -17.85
C ASN A 1016 50.65 15.38 -19.28
#